data_AF-A0A845KRM6-F1
#
_entry.id   AF-A0A845KRM6-F1
#
_cell.length_a   1.000
_cell.length_b   1.000
_cell.length_c   1.000
_cell.angle_alpha   90.00
_cell.angle_beta   90.00
_cell.angle_gamma   90.00
#
_symmetry.space_group_name_H-M   'P 1'
#
loop_
_entity.id
_entity.type
_entity.pdbx_description
1 polymer ?
#
loop_
_entity_poly.entity_id
_entity_poly.type
_entity_poly.pdbx_seq_one_letter_code
_entity_poly.pdbx_strand_id
1 'polypeptide(L)'
;MKEQVKIIALMTNELKKGKRMKKNKYIRMSVVIMMGIMCVSGMPSNAYAIENNAEISDGNVLQNTTDESYAENNDINPQEELTDDNDKENVQNQSLEETDLNEAEKNDEANSWRYQNGKLIVQDSTNSRAARYAARSVAPWTNIDGNFYNSLGQKIEGVVAKGIDVSEHNGQIDWNKVKNTDVNYAIIRCGYGMNQTNQDDRKWSYNVSECERLGIPYGVYIYSYADSVQKAASEAEHVLRLIEGKKLTYPIYYDLEEIKVRNKVSAAEIAKIAETFCNKIEAAGYTVGIYANTDWFTNYLTDATFNNYKKWVAQYNYKCTYSGKYLMWQCSDKGSVNGITTAVDLNMDFGTLNGIHLVEEDGATYCYSGTQKLYGEQKINNSWYYFDENQNGKMIKATFWNLPGKIVYYGDNGAMRYGEQKINEKWYYFEPVTGAMQTGFLNVGNKIVYYNNEGYMIYGEQNINGEEYYFNTFNGAMFTGFRDTDIGKVYYGTNGAKCHGEQRINEKWYYFDPATGAMQTGFVDLGSKTVYYSTTGSMCYGEKQINGKWYYFEPVTGAMQTGFVNLGSKVVYYNTKGEMQYGEQKIGDNRYYFSTWDGAMYKGFRNEKEGKVYYKTDGSKCYGEQRINEKWYYFDPATGAMQTGFVDLGTKTVYYSTTGSMCYGEKQINGKWYYFEPVTGAMQTGFVNLGSKVVYYNTKGEMQYGEQKIGDNRYYFSTWDGAMLKNGWKNKHYYNNDGIRIK
;
A
#
# COMPACT_ATOMS: atom_id res chain seq x y z
N MET A 1 -0.66 -23.86 -17.21
CA MET A 1 0.77 -24.23 -17.05
C MET A 1 1.63 -24.03 -18.30
N LYS A 2 1.58 -24.87 -19.37
CA LYS A 2 2.55 -24.75 -20.50
C LYS A 2 2.54 -23.38 -21.22
N GLU A 3 1.41 -22.66 -21.27
CA GLU A 3 1.34 -21.30 -21.81
C GLU A 3 1.90 -20.21 -20.88
N GLN A 4 1.70 -20.33 -19.56
CA GLN A 4 2.27 -19.40 -18.59
C GLN A 4 3.80 -19.41 -18.62
N VAL A 5 4.42 -20.58 -18.84
CA VAL A 5 5.87 -20.72 -19.02
C VAL A 5 6.36 -20.01 -20.29
N LYS A 6 5.59 -19.99 -21.39
CA LYS A 6 5.93 -19.22 -22.60
C LYS A 6 5.90 -17.70 -22.37
N ILE A 7 4.92 -17.20 -21.61
CA ILE A 7 4.79 -15.76 -21.30
C ILE A 7 5.95 -15.29 -20.43
N ILE A 8 6.33 -16.07 -19.41
CA ILE A 8 7.48 -15.76 -18.54
C ILE A 8 8.80 -15.78 -19.32
N ALA A 9 8.97 -16.71 -20.27
CA ALA A 9 10.16 -16.77 -21.13
C ALA A 9 10.28 -15.54 -22.06
N LEU A 10 9.17 -15.02 -22.59
CA LEU A 10 9.14 -13.80 -23.40
C LEU A 10 9.48 -12.55 -22.58
N MET A 11 8.89 -12.39 -21.39
CA MET A 11 9.18 -11.28 -20.47
C MET A 11 10.67 -11.24 -20.05
N THR A 12 11.27 -12.42 -19.82
CA THR A 12 12.68 -12.52 -19.42
C THR A 12 13.66 -12.11 -20.54
N ASN A 13 13.24 -12.17 -21.81
CA ASN A 13 14.07 -11.79 -22.95
C ASN A 13 14.04 -10.27 -23.24
N GLU A 14 12.91 -9.61 -22.99
CA GLU A 14 12.79 -8.14 -23.08
C GLU A 14 13.60 -7.42 -21.99
N LEU A 15 13.57 -7.93 -20.75
CA LEU A 15 14.32 -7.33 -19.62
C LEU A 15 15.86 -7.35 -19.81
N LYS A 16 16.40 -8.17 -20.72
CA LYS A 16 17.84 -8.17 -21.06
C LYS A 16 18.23 -7.11 -22.08
N LYS A 17 17.29 -6.40 -22.71
CA LYS A 17 17.53 -5.29 -23.64
C LYS A 17 17.19 -3.96 -22.96
N GLY A 18 18.17 -3.38 -22.25
CA GLY A 18 17.97 -2.26 -21.34
C GLY A 18 17.35 -0.99 -21.95
N LYS A 19 16.01 -0.90 -21.95
CA LYS A 19 15.24 0.33 -22.18
C LYS A 19 14.37 0.65 -20.95
N ARG A 20 14.45 1.88 -20.44
CA ARG A 20 13.57 2.41 -19.37
C ARG A 20 12.12 2.46 -19.85
N MET A 21 11.19 1.81 -19.14
CA MET A 21 9.74 1.97 -19.37
C MET A 21 9.17 3.19 -18.62
N LYS A 22 8.30 3.96 -19.27
CA LYS A 22 7.61 5.14 -18.70
C LYS A 22 6.41 4.76 -17.81
N LYS A 23 6.06 5.66 -16.89
CA LYS A 23 5.19 5.45 -15.69
C LYS A 23 3.75 4.97 -15.97
N ASN A 24 3.18 5.22 -17.15
CA ASN A 24 1.75 5.00 -17.42
C ASN A 24 1.31 3.54 -17.68
N LYS A 25 2.22 2.55 -17.63
CA LYS A 25 1.86 1.13 -17.83
C LYS A 25 1.45 0.38 -16.56
N TYR A 26 1.59 0.98 -15.38
CA TYR A 26 1.19 0.35 -14.10
C TYR A 26 -0.33 0.19 -13.94
N ILE A 27 -1.12 1.21 -14.33
CA ILE A 27 -2.55 1.27 -14.00
C ILE A 27 -3.39 0.22 -14.77
N ARG A 28 -2.97 -0.20 -15.98
CA ARG A 28 -3.65 -1.28 -16.73
C ARG A 28 -3.19 -2.70 -16.36
N MET A 29 -2.21 -2.87 -15.48
CA MET A 29 -1.72 -4.21 -15.08
C MET A 29 -2.21 -4.65 -13.70
N SER A 30 -2.63 -3.72 -12.83
CA SER A 30 -3.22 -4.02 -11.52
C SER A 30 -4.61 -4.68 -11.60
N VAL A 31 -5.40 -4.36 -12.64
CA VAL A 31 -6.80 -4.84 -12.77
C VAL A 31 -6.88 -6.33 -13.14
N VAL A 32 -5.89 -6.87 -13.87
CA VAL A 32 -5.87 -8.28 -14.28
C VAL A 32 -5.43 -9.23 -13.16
N ILE A 33 -4.74 -8.72 -12.13
CA ILE A 33 -4.29 -9.53 -10.98
C ILE A 33 -5.40 -9.68 -9.92
N MET A 34 -6.36 -8.77 -9.87
CA MET A 34 -7.43 -8.77 -8.85
C MET A 34 -8.59 -9.75 -9.13
N MET A 35 -8.72 -10.26 -10.36
CA MET A 35 -9.74 -11.27 -10.74
C MET A 35 -9.24 -12.73 -10.73
N GLY A 36 -8.05 -12.99 -10.20
CA GLY A 36 -7.41 -14.31 -10.24
C GLY A 36 -7.54 -15.20 -8.99
N ILE A 37 -8.06 -14.69 -7.86
CA ILE A 37 -7.97 -15.37 -6.56
C ILE A 37 -9.33 -15.37 -5.81
N MET A 38 -10.35 -15.99 -6.39
CA MET A 38 -11.51 -16.53 -5.64
C MET A 38 -12.07 -17.76 -6.37
N CYS A 39 -11.48 -18.94 -6.17
CA CYS A 39 -12.10 -20.24 -6.48
C CYS A 39 -11.24 -21.43 -5.99
N VAL A 40 -11.19 -21.73 -4.68
CA VAL A 40 -11.20 -23.11 -4.11
C VAL A 40 -11.60 -23.04 -2.62
N SER A 41 -12.88 -23.22 -2.32
CA SER A 41 -13.35 -23.71 -1.01
C SER A 41 -14.75 -24.29 -1.16
N GLY A 42 -14.85 -25.58 -1.42
CA GLY A 42 -16.12 -26.28 -1.50
C GLY A 42 -16.60 -26.75 -0.14
N MET A 43 -17.82 -26.37 0.26
CA MET A 43 -18.69 -27.10 1.19
C MET A 43 -20.14 -26.60 1.03
N PRO A 44 -21.17 -27.39 1.41
CA PRO A 44 -22.44 -27.40 0.70
C PRO A 44 -23.55 -26.48 1.23
N SER A 45 -24.58 -26.39 0.38
CA SER A 45 -25.83 -25.65 0.44
C SER A 45 -26.60 -25.66 1.76
N ASN A 46 -27.21 -24.52 2.09
CA ASN A 46 -28.66 -24.46 2.35
C ASN A 46 -29.24 -23.09 1.95
N ALA A 47 -30.49 -23.10 1.50
CA ALA A 47 -31.09 -22.01 0.73
C ALA A 47 -31.75 -20.92 1.60
N TYR A 48 -31.81 -19.70 1.08
CA TYR A 48 -33.03 -18.88 1.03
C TYR A 48 -32.98 -17.98 -0.21
N ALA A 49 -34.11 -17.83 -0.91
CA ALA A 49 -34.22 -17.07 -2.16
C ALA A 49 -35.21 -15.92 -2.02
N ILE A 50 -34.91 -14.75 -2.61
CA ILE A 50 -35.87 -13.74 -3.04
C ILE A 50 -35.36 -13.15 -4.37
N GLU A 51 -36.26 -13.00 -5.34
CA GLU A 51 -35.99 -12.61 -6.74
C GLU A 51 -36.18 -11.11 -7.02
N ASN A 52 -35.62 -10.69 -8.16
CA ASN A 52 -36.07 -9.68 -9.16
C ASN A 52 -34.94 -8.71 -9.55
N ASN A 53 -34.33 -8.76 -10.75
CA ASN A 53 -34.83 -8.65 -12.14
C ASN A 53 -34.68 -7.24 -12.73
N ALA A 54 -33.71 -7.05 -13.64
CA ALA A 54 -33.77 -6.19 -14.83
C ALA A 54 -32.53 -6.38 -15.73
N GLU A 55 -32.72 -6.72 -17.01
CA GLU A 55 -31.69 -6.84 -18.08
C GLU A 55 -31.84 -5.74 -19.16
N ILE A 56 -30.99 -5.81 -20.22
CA ILE A 56 -31.04 -5.17 -21.57
C ILE A 56 -30.35 -3.76 -21.63
N SER A 57 -29.44 -3.42 -22.56
CA SER A 57 -28.82 -4.11 -23.74
C SER A 57 -27.39 -3.61 -24.08
N ASP A 58 -26.69 -4.35 -24.95
CA ASP A 58 -25.43 -3.99 -25.66
C ASP A 58 -25.55 -2.83 -26.69
N GLY A 59 -24.39 -2.29 -27.13
CA GLY A 59 -24.32 -1.40 -28.31
C GLY A 59 -22.99 -0.67 -28.60
N ASN A 60 -21.95 -1.43 -29.01
CA ASN A 60 -20.98 -1.16 -30.11
C ASN A 60 -21.12 0.16 -30.94
N VAL A 61 -20.09 0.79 -31.54
CA VAL A 61 -18.79 0.29 -32.09
C VAL A 61 -17.86 1.46 -32.53
N LEU A 62 -16.52 1.32 -32.39
CA LEU A 62 -15.37 1.83 -33.22
C LEU A 62 -15.33 3.32 -33.75
N GLN A 63 -14.20 3.95 -34.11
CA GLN A 63 -12.80 3.55 -34.34
C GLN A 63 -11.84 4.76 -34.36
N ASN A 64 -10.55 4.57 -34.01
CA ASN A 64 -9.32 5.14 -34.66
C ASN A 64 -9.13 6.68 -34.82
N THR A 65 -7.93 7.27 -34.88
CA THR A 65 -6.51 6.80 -34.87
C THR A 65 -5.56 8.01 -34.65
N THR A 66 -4.35 7.77 -34.13
CA THR A 66 -3.03 8.43 -34.46
C THR A 66 -2.88 9.97 -34.51
N ASP A 67 -1.74 10.59 -34.17
CA ASP A 67 -0.48 10.12 -33.59
C ASP A 67 0.33 11.29 -32.99
N GLU A 68 1.36 10.92 -32.23
CA GLU A 68 2.63 11.61 -31.91
C GLU A 68 2.90 12.99 -32.58
N SER A 69 3.45 13.98 -31.86
CA SER A 69 4.88 13.93 -31.48
C SER A 69 5.31 15.14 -30.60
N TYR A 70 6.55 15.07 -30.10
CA TYR A 70 7.14 15.99 -29.10
C TYR A 70 8.24 16.90 -29.70
N ALA A 71 8.38 18.12 -29.15
CA ALA A 71 9.62 18.76 -28.63
C ALA A 71 9.53 20.30 -28.78
N GLU A 72 9.68 21.13 -27.73
CA GLU A 72 10.95 21.49 -27.04
C GLU A 72 11.98 22.08 -28.04
N ASN A 73 12.41 23.36 -27.98
CA ASN A 73 13.01 24.05 -26.83
C ASN A 73 13.36 25.53 -27.12
N ASN A 74 13.76 26.24 -26.06
CA ASN A 74 14.68 27.40 -25.96
C ASN A 74 14.12 28.82 -25.79
N ASP A 75 14.60 29.42 -24.69
CA ASP A 75 14.44 30.79 -24.21
C ASP A 75 15.30 31.84 -24.96
N ILE A 76 15.21 33.08 -24.44
CA ILE A 76 16.19 34.19 -24.46
C ILE A 76 15.91 35.35 -25.44
N ASN A 77 15.30 36.39 -24.86
CA ASN A 77 15.30 37.82 -25.24
C ASN A 77 16.71 38.44 -24.96
N PRO A 78 17.23 39.44 -25.72
CA PRO A 78 16.99 40.84 -25.32
C PRO A 78 17.03 41.95 -26.41
N GLN A 79 16.26 43.03 -26.12
CA GLN A 79 16.54 44.47 -26.26
C GLN A 79 16.75 45.19 -27.62
N GLU A 80 16.02 46.33 -27.70
CA GLU A 80 16.39 47.64 -28.30
C GLU A 80 16.50 47.74 -29.85
N GLU A 81 16.21 48.89 -30.50
CA GLU A 81 16.05 50.28 -30.04
C GLU A 81 15.00 51.08 -30.87
N LEU A 82 14.85 52.39 -30.61
CA LEU A 82 13.84 53.32 -31.13
C LEU A 82 14.10 53.82 -32.57
N THR A 83 13.07 54.31 -33.28
CA THR A 83 12.95 55.71 -33.80
C THR A 83 11.68 55.98 -34.64
N ASP A 84 11.45 57.25 -34.96
CA ASP A 84 10.18 57.94 -35.29
C ASP A 84 9.70 57.95 -36.77
N ASP A 85 8.45 58.41 -36.89
CA ASP A 85 7.90 59.34 -37.91
C ASP A 85 7.37 58.87 -39.30
N ASN A 86 6.03 59.00 -39.38
CA ASN A 86 5.24 59.76 -40.37
C ASN A 86 4.79 59.22 -41.76
N ASP A 87 3.56 59.67 -42.04
CA ASP A 87 2.87 59.92 -43.31
C ASP A 87 2.27 58.77 -44.17
N LYS A 88 0.96 58.59 -43.93
CA LYS A 88 -0.18 58.80 -44.86
C LYS A 88 -0.40 57.93 -46.11
N GLU A 89 -1.67 57.53 -46.17
CA GLU A 89 -2.55 57.39 -47.35
C GLU A 89 -2.42 56.18 -48.31
N ASN A 90 -3.36 55.26 -48.10
CA ASN A 90 -4.46 54.98 -49.04
C ASN A 90 -4.16 54.15 -50.31
N VAL A 91 -4.34 52.83 -50.19
CA VAL A 91 -4.78 51.96 -51.30
C VAL A 91 -5.93 51.07 -50.81
N GLN A 92 -6.93 50.87 -51.66
CA GLN A 92 -8.25 50.33 -51.35
C GLN A 92 -8.48 48.94 -51.97
N ASN A 93 -9.25 48.08 -51.29
CA ASN A 93 -9.80 46.77 -51.74
C ASN A 93 -8.76 45.63 -51.96
N GLN A 94 -9.09 44.34 -51.77
CA GLN A 94 -10.40 43.69 -51.93
C GLN A 94 -10.52 42.31 -51.22
N SER A 95 -11.72 42.00 -50.67
CA SER A 95 -12.26 40.64 -50.36
C SER A 95 -11.58 39.81 -49.24
N LEU A 96 -12.23 38.90 -48.50
CA LEU A 96 -13.52 38.19 -48.67
C LEU A 96 -14.38 38.18 -47.38
N GLU A 97 -15.64 37.77 -47.54
CA GLU A 97 -16.72 37.75 -46.54
C GLU A 97 -16.64 36.59 -45.53
N GLU A 98 -17.08 36.83 -44.28
CA GLU A 98 -17.76 35.82 -43.46
C GLU A 98 -18.88 36.53 -42.68
N THR A 99 -20.10 35.97 -42.69
CA THR A 99 -21.33 36.72 -42.42
C THR A 99 -21.68 36.88 -40.94
N ASP A 100 -21.56 38.12 -40.45
CA ASP A 100 -22.39 38.83 -39.47
C ASP A 100 -23.10 38.04 -38.36
N LEU A 101 -22.46 38.02 -37.19
CA LEU A 101 -23.14 38.36 -35.93
C LEU A 101 -22.88 39.86 -35.65
N ASN A 102 -23.93 40.61 -35.30
CA ASN A 102 -23.98 42.07 -35.27
C ASN A 102 -22.70 42.78 -34.76
N GLU A 103 -22.18 43.70 -35.57
CA GLU A 103 -21.03 44.57 -35.28
C GLU A 103 -21.18 45.47 -34.03
N ALA A 104 -22.38 45.54 -33.45
CA ALA A 104 -22.70 46.36 -32.28
C ALA A 104 -22.02 45.91 -30.97
N GLU A 105 -21.53 44.67 -30.88
CA GLU A 105 -21.11 44.05 -29.61
C GLU A 105 -19.57 44.02 -29.41
N LYS A 106 -18.78 44.57 -30.35
CA LYS A 106 -17.31 44.64 -30.27
C LYS A 106 -16.76 45.94 -29.67
N ASN A 107 -17.61 46.93 -29.42
CA ASN A 107 -17.23 48.30 -29.03
C ASN A 107 -17.73 48.75 -27.64
N ASP A 108 -18.16 47.81 -26.79
CA ASP A 108 -18.69 48.10 -25.45
C ASP A 108 -17.58 48.45 -24.44
N GLU A 109 -17.08 49.70 -24.49
CA GLU A 109 -16.17 50.26 -23.48
C GLU A 109 -16.92 50.65 -22.19
N ALA A 110 -16.34 50.36 -21.01
CA ALA A 110 -16.86 50.71 -19.67
C ALA A 110 -17.52 52.11 -19.60
N ASN A 111 -18.84 52.15 -19.42
CA ASN A 111 -19.65 53.37 -19.36
C ASN A 111 -20.62 53.30 -18.17
N SER A 112 -20.57 54.27 -17.25
CA SER A 112 -21.54 54.41 -16.15
C SER A 112 -21.67 55.85 -15.69
N TRP A 113 -22.40 56.12 -14.59
CA TRP A 113 -22.38 57.46 -13.97
C TRP A 113 -21.00 57.87 -13.44
N ARG A 114 -20.06 56.91 -13.32
CA ARG A 114 -18.65 57.11 -12.92
C ARG A 114 -17.71 57.22 -14.13
N TYR A 115 -18.03 56.61 -15.27
CA TYR A 115 -17.14 56.49 -16.44
C TYR A 115 -17.82 56.84 -17.76
N GLN A 116 -17.16 57.60 -18.62
CA GLN A 116 -17.59 57.81 -20.01
C GLN A 116 -16.49 57.33 -20.96
N ASN A 117 -16.81 56.38 -21.83
CA ASN A 117 -15.89 55.74 -22.79
C ASN A 117 -14.57 55.30 -22.11
N GLY A 118 -14.69 54.47 -21.06
CA GLY A 118 -13.56 53.94 -20.29
C GLY A 118 -12.80 54.95 -19.41
N LYS A 119 -13.23 56.22 -19.32
CA LYS A 119 -12.54 57.29 -18.59
C LYS A 119 -13.38 57.86 -17.46
N LEU A 120 -12.75 58.08 -16.30
CA LEU A 120 -13.41 58.58 -15.08
C LEU A 120 -14.01 59.99 -15.31
N ILE A 121 -15.27 60.17 -14.94
CA ILE A 121 -15.98 61.45 -15.02
C ILE A 121 -15.60 62.31 -13.80
N VAL A 122 -14.79 63.35 -14.01
CA VAL A 122 -14.44 64.29 -12.93
C VAL A 122 -15.55 65.33 -12.75
N GLN A 123 -16.39 65.15 -11.72
CA GLN A 123 -17.25 66.21 -11.19
C GLN A 123 -16.63 66.84 -9.93
N ASP A 124 -16.47 68.17 -9.92
CA ASP A 124 -15.95 68.91 -8.77
C ASP A 124 -16.92 69.99 -8.24
N SER A 125 -16.90 70.11 -6.91
CA SER A 125 -17.29 71.24 -6.09
C SER A 125 -18.74 71.76 -6.14
N THR A 126 -19.45 71.64 -5.01
CA THR A 126 -20.10 72.80 -4.37
C THR A 126 -20.22 72.61 -2.84
N ASN A 127 -19.89 73.66 -2.09
CA ASN A 127 -20.22 73.91 -0.66
C ASN A 127 -19.69 72.93 0.43
N SER A 128 -19.25 73.39 1.61
CA SER A 128 -18.84 74.74 2.04
C SER A 128 -17.68 74.65 3.04
N ARG A 129 -16.94 75.75 3.26
CA ARG A 129 -15.67 75.76 4.01
C ARG A 129 -15.85 75.63 5.54
N ALA A 130 -17.06 75.87 6.07
CA ALA A 130 -17.32 75.96 7.51
C ALA A 130 -17.44 74.59 8.21
N ALA A 131 -17.99 73.56 7.56
CA ALA A 131 -18.17 72.24 8.17
C ALA A 131 -16.84 71.50 8.47
N ARG A 132 -15.72 71.92 7.86
CA ARG A 132 -14.43 71.20 7.89
C ARG A 132 -13.63 71.35 9.19
N TYR A 133 -14.03 72.22 10.11
CA TYR A 133 -13.19 72.60 11.25
C TYR A 133 -13.51 71.91 12.59
N ALA A 134 -14.65 71.22 12.71
CA ALA A 134 -15.07 70.59 13.97
C ALA A 134 -14.75 69.07 14.08
N ALA A 135 -14.55 68.37 12.96
CA ALA A 135 -14.46 66.90 12.90
C ALA A 135 -13.04 66.36 12.66
N ARG A 136 -12.00 67.13 13.03
CA ARG A 136 -10.65 66.99 12.44
C ARG A 136 -9.66 66.09 13.19
N SER A 137 -10.12 65.29 14.16
CA SER A 137 -9.29 64.38 14.96
C SER A 137 -9.30 62.92 14.49
N VAL A 138 -10.20 62.55 13.59
CA VAL A 138 -10.35 61.17 13.08
C VAL A 138 -10.19 61.19 11.55
N ALA A 139 -9.43 60.25 11.02
CA ALA A 139 -9.30 60.09 9.57
C ALA A 139 -10.64 59.56 8.99
N PRO A 140 -11.11 60.09 7.85
CA PRO A 140 -12.38 59.65 7.29
C PRO A 140 -12.27 58.22 6.76
N TRP A 141 -13.32 57.42 6.98
CA TRP A 141 -13.41 56.04 6.50
C TRP A 141 -12.38 55.07 7.09
N THR A 142 -11.79 55.38 8.25
CA THR A 142 -10.82 54.48 8.91
C THR A 142 -11.44 53.68 10.05
N ASN A 143 -10.91 52.47 10.25
CA ASN A 143 -11.10 51.71 11.49
C ASN A 143 -10.21 52.28 12.61
N ILE A 144 -10.80 52.60 13.76
CA ILE A 144 -10.09 52.91 15.00
C ILE A 144 -10.70 52.04 16.11
N ASP A 145 -9.88 51.18 16.71
CA ASP A 145 -10.24 50.28 17.82
C ASP A 145 -11.53 49.48 17.57
N GLY A 146 -11.71 48.97 16.34
CA GLY A 146 -12.87 48.18 15.93
C GLY A 146 -14.09 48.99 15.50
N ASN A 147 -13.99 50.33 15.46
CA ASN A 147 -15.08 51.24 15.10
C ASN A 147 -14.76 51.97 13.79
N PHE A 148 -15.72 52.03 12.86
CA PHE A 148 -15.57 52.73 11.58
C PHE A 148 -16.20 54.12 11.63
N TYR A 149 -15.54 55.12 11.04
CA TYR A 149 -15.97 56.52 11.09
C TYR A 149 -16.21 57.11 9.70
N ASN A 150 -17.25 57.93 9.54
CA ASN A 150 -17.60 58.55 8.26
C ASN A 150 -16.76 59.82 7.96
N SER A 151 -17.03 60.45 6.81
CA SER A 151 -16.41 61.72 6.39
C SER A 151 -16.68 62.93 7.31
N LEU A 152 -17.56 62.80 8.30
CA LEU A 152 -17.83 63.79 9.34
C LEU A 152 -17.26 63.39 10.72
N GLY A 153 -16.45 62.32 10.80
CA GLY A 153 -15.89 61.81 12.05
C GLY A 153 -16.92 61.16 12.99
N GLN A 154 -18.09 60.77 12.46
CA GLN A 154 -19.15 60.10 13.22
C GLN A 154 -19.01 58.58 13.05
N LYS A 155 -19.19 57.82 14.14
CA LYS A 155 -19.21 56.35 14.07
C LYS A 155 -20.35 55.87 13.17
N ILE A 156 -20.05 54.89 12.31
CA ILE A 156 -21.01 54.19 11.46
C ILE A 156 -21.45 52.92 12.20
N GLU A 157 -22.68 52.90 12.72
CA GLU A 157 -23.20 51.76 13.46
C GLU A 157 -23.48 50.55 12.54
N GLY A 158 -23.15 49.36 13.02
CA GLY A 158 -23.42 48.09 12.33
C GLY A 158 -22.40 47.66 11.27
N VAL A 159 -21.34 48.44 11.01
CA VAL A 159 -20.25 48.03 10.11
C VAL A 159 -19.39 46.94 10.76
N VAL A 160 -19.22 45.81 10.09
CA VAL A 160 -18.38 44.69 10.56
C VAL A 160 -17.02 44.63 9.87
N ALA A 161 -16.90 45.21 8.67
CA ALA A 161 -15.67 45.21 7.89
C ALA A 161 -15.64 46.38 6.89
N LYS A 162 -14.44 46.89 6.62
CA LYS A 162 -14.15 47.80 5.50
C LYS A 162 -13.54 47.00 4.36
N GLY A 163 -13.97 47.28 3.14
CA GLY A 163 -13.37 46.72 1.93
C GLY A 163 -13.11 47.78 0.87
N ILE A 164 -12.55 47.30 -0.23
CA ILE A 164 -12.36 48.05 -1.46
C ILE A 164 -13.03 47.32 -2.61
N ASP A 165 -13.43 48.02 -3.66
CA ASP A 165 -13.66 47.38 -4.96
C ASP A 165 -12.65 47.87 -5.98
N VAL A 166 -12.22 46.95 -6.84
CA VAL A 166 -11.03 47.12 -7.67
C VAL A 166 -11.16 46.48 -9.04
N SER A 167 -10.52 47.09 -10.03
CA SER A 167 -10.52 46.70 -11.44
C SER A 167 -9.18 47.05 -12.09
N GLU A 168 -9.05 46.87 -13.39
CA GLU A 168 -7.89 47.35 -14.16
C GLU A 168 -7.63 48.85 -14.00
N HIS A 169 -8.66 49.65 -13.74
CA HIS A 169 -8.56 51.10 -13.59
C HIS A 169 -7.73 51.53 -12.36
N ASN A 170 -7.54 50.64 -11.38
CA ASN A 170 -6.72 50.92 -10.20
C ASN A 170 -5.21 50.68 -10.45
N GLY A 171 -4.83 50.12 -11.61
CA GLY A 171 -3.44 49.88 -11.98
C GLY A 171 -2.85 48.59 -11.38
N GLN A 172 -1.56 48.62 -11.02
CA GLN A 172 -0.89 47.49 -10.37
C GLN A 172 -0.95 47.68 -8.84
N ILE A 173 -1.75 46.87 -8.16
CA ILE A 173 -1.94 46.94 -6.71
C ILE A 173 -0.83 46.16 -5.99
N ASP A 174 -0.14 46.79 -5.02
CA ASP A 174 0.74 46.10 -4.09
C ASP A 174 -0.09 45.52 -2.93
N TRP A 175 -0.62 44.32 -3.14
CA TRP A 175 -1.49 43.64 -2.17
C TRP A 175 -0.79 43.33 -0.84
N ASN A 176 0.54 43.25 -0.80
CA ASN A 176 1.28 43.08 0.47
C ASN A 176 1.16 44.34 1.34
N LYS A 177 1.13 45.53 0.73
CA LYS A 177 0.85 46.79 1.46
C LYS A 177 -0.62 46.86 1.86
N VAL A 178 -1.55 46.53 0.95
CA VAL A 178 -3.00 46.55 1.24
C VAL A 178 -3.36 45.63 2.42
N LYS A 179 -2.77 44.43 2.50
CA LYS A 179 -2.96 43.49 3.62
C LYS A 179 -2.60 44.07 5.00
N ASN A 180 -1.73 45.08 5.04
CA ASN A 180 -1.26 45.76 6.26
C ASN A 180 -1.99 47.11 6.48
N THR A 181 -3.20 47.27 5.93
CA THR A 181 -4.10 48.41 6.17
C THR A 181 -5.36 47.96 6.92
N ASP A 182 -6.33 48.86 7.08
CA ASP A 182 -7.65 48.55 7.63
C ASP A 182 -8.63 47.96 6.58
N VAL A 183 -8.14 47.56 5.40
CA VAL A 183 -8.92 46.83 4.39
C VAL A 183 -9.02 45.34 4.76
N ASN A 184 -10.25 44.88 4.97
CA ASN A 184 -10.57 43.51 5.39
C ASN A 184 -10.97 42.60 4.22
N TYR A 185 -11.48 43.13 3.11
CA TYR A 185 -11.90 42.37 1.92
C TYR A 185 -11.78 43.18 0.62
N ALA A 186 -11.91 42.51 -0.52
CA ALA A 186 -11.98 43.12 -1.84
C ALA A 186 -13.18 42.60 -2.67
N ILE A 187 -13.83 43.46 -3.46
CA ILE A 187 -14.79 43.06 -4.50
C ILE A 187 -14.17 43.36 -5.87
N ILE A 188 -13.79 42.31 -6.60
CA ILE A 188 -12.90 42.43 -7.76
C ILE A 188 -13.72 42.34 -9.05
N ARG A 189 -13.55 43.29 -9.98
CA ARG A 189 -14.16 43.20 -11.31
C ARG A 189 -13.55 42.00 -12.05
N CYS A 190 -14.38 41.05 -12.46
CA CYS A 190 -13.92 39.91 -13.26
C CYS A 190 -13.94 40.23 -14.76
N GLY A 191 -14.90 41.04 -15.20
CA GLY A 191 -15.03 41.52 -16.57
C GLY A 191 -16.23 42.45 -16.71
N TYR A 192 -16.65 42.64 -17.95
CA TYR A 192 -17.86 43.36 -18.32
C TYR A 192 -18.55 42.64 -19.48
N GLY A 193 -19.86 42.84 -19.66
CA GLY A 193 -20.59 42.30 -20.81
C GLY A 193 -20.53 40.77 -20.97
N MET A 194 -20.82 40.32 -22.18
CA MET A 194 -20.98 38.91 -22.53
C MET A 194 -19.71 38.09 -22.35
N ASN A 195 -19.85 36.76 -22.36
CA ASN A 195 -18.73 35.82 -22.19
C ASN A 195 -17.71 35.86 -23.36
N GLN A 196 -16.84 36.87 -23.36
CA GLN A 196 -15.79 37.08 -24.34
C GLN A 196 -14.48 37.41 -23.63
N THR A 197 -13.37 36.80 -24.05
CA THR A 197 -12.06 36.93 -23.37
C THR A 197 -11.42 38.31 -23.49
N ASN A 198 -11.81 39.11 -24.49
CA ASN A 198 -11.44 40.53 -24.62
C ASN A 198 -12.19 41.44 -23.64
N GLN A 199 -13.26 40.94 -23.00
CA GLN A 199 -14.03 41.65 -21.98
C GLN A 199 -13.68 41.17 -20.54
N ASP A 200 -12.73 40.25 -20.40
CA ASP A 200 -12.09 39.91 -19.12
C ASP A 200 -11.35 41.16 -18.58
N ASP A 201 -11.47 41.45 -17.27
CA ASP A 201 -10.73 42.55 -16.66
C ASP A 201 -9.22 42.23 -16.63
N ARG A 202 -8.40 43.14 -17.17
CA ARG A 202 -6.95 42.91 -17.37
C ARG A 202 -6.17 42.72 -16.05
N LYS A 203 -6.76 43.02 -14.90
CA LYS A 203 -6.19 42.78 -13.56
C LYS A 203 -6.90 41.70 -12.76
N TRP A 204 -8.01 41.12 -13.25
CA TRP A 204 -8.75 40.02 -12.61
C TRP A 204 -7.82 38.92 -12.07
N SER A 205 -7.09 38.25 -12.97
CA SER A 205 -6.26 37.09 -12.61
C SER A 205 -5.17 37.45 -11.59
N TYR A 206 -4.55 38.63 -11.74
CA TYR A 206 -3.55 39.12 -10.79
C TYR A 206 -4.16 39.39 -9.42
N ASN A 207 -5.20 40.22 -9.34
CA ASN A 207 -5.84 40.63 -8.09
C ASN A 207 -6.41 39.43 -7.31
N VAL A 208 -7.04 38.48 -8.00
CA VAL A 208 -7.54 37.23 -7.39
C VAL A 208 -6.39 36.39 -6.87
N SER A 209 -5.34 36.17 -7.68
CA SER A 209 -4.20 35.34 -7.27
C SER A 209 -3.49 35.90 -6.04
N GLU A 210 -3.35 37.23 -5.93
CA GLU A 210 -2.77 37.88 -4.76
C GLU A 210 -3.68 37.84 -3.53
N CYS A 211 -5.01 38.00 -3.69
CA CYS A 211 -5.96 37.82 -2.60
C CYS A 211 -5.94 36.39 -2.06
N GLU A 212 -5.89 35.38 -2.94
CA GLU A 212 -5.76 33.97 -2.54
C GLU A 212 -4.41 33.67 -1.87
N ARG A 213 -3.30 34.24 -2.39
CA ARG A 213 -1.96 34.10 -1.82
C ARG A 213 -1.85 34.70 -0.42
N LEU A 214 -2.53 35.82 -0.16
CA LEU A 214 -2.47 36.57 1.10
C LEU A 214 -3.64 36.28 2.04
N GLY A 215 -4.55 35.37 1.68
CA GLY A 215 -5.77 35.09 2.44
C GLY A 215 -6.58 36.35 2.70
N ILE A 216 -6.76 37.20 1.69
CA ILE A 216 -7.68 38.34 1.72
C ILE A 216 -9.04 37.83 1.24
N PRO A 217 -10.09 37.89 2.06
CA PRO A 217 -11.45 37.60 1.62
C PRO A 217 -11.82 38.43 0.39
N TYR A 218 -12.38 37.78 -0.62
CA TYR A 218 -12.82 38.50 -1.81
C TYR A 218 -14.12 37.95 -2.40
N GLY A 219 -14.81 38.85 -3.08
CA GLY A 219 -15.97 38.60 -3.93
C GLY A 219 -15.72 39.20 -5.30
N VAL A 220 -16.71 39.16 -6.17
CA VAL A 220 -16.53 39.54 -7.57
C VAL A 220 -17.69 40.39 -8.05
N TYR A 221 -17.46 41.18 -9.09
CA TYR A 221 -18.56 41.79 -9.85
C TYR A 221 -18.30 41.72 -11.35
N ILE A 222 -19.39 41.80 -12.11
CA ILE A 222 -19.39 41.97 -13.57
C ILE A 222 -20.22 43.18 -13.93
N TYR A 223 -19.66 44.06 -14.77
CA TYR A 223 -20.37 45.22 -15.29
C TYR A 223 -21.35 44.81 -16.39
N SER A 224 -22.64 45.05 -16.22
CA SER A 224 -23.66 44.57 -17.16
C SER A 224 -23.92 45.52 -18.34
N TYR A 225 -23.98 44.94 -19.53
CA TYR A 225 -24.52 45.55 -20.76
C TYR A 225 -25.78 44.82 -21.27
N ALA A 226 -26.32 43.88 -20.49
CA ALA A 226 -27.46 43.08 -20.90
C ALA A 226 -28.74 43.91 -21.06
N ASP A 227 -29.17 44.07 -22.30
CA ASP A 227 -30.49 44.56 -22.71
C ASP A 227 -31.46 43.41 -23.06
N SER A 228 -31.09 42.17 -22.73
CA SER A 228 -31.88 40.96 -22.98
C SER A 228 -31.46 39.80 -22.05
N VAL A 229 -32.37 38.85 -21.83
CA VAL A 229 -32.11 37.67 -21.00
C VAL A 229 -31.00 36.77 -21.56
N GLN A 230 -30.82 36.76 -22.88
CA GLN A 230 -29.73 36.02 -23.55
C GLN A 230 -28.36 36.61 -23.18
N LYS A 231 -28.22 37.94 -23.19
CA LYS A 231 -26.99 38.61 -22.74
C LYS A 231 -26.76 38.42 -21.25
N ALA A 232 -27.80 38.49 -20.43
CA ALA A 232 -27.70 38.24 -18.99
C ALA A 232 -27.21 36.81 -18.67
N ALA A 233 -27.70 35.81 -19.41
CA ALA A 233 -27.22 34.44 -19.31
C ALA A 233 -25.75 34.30 -19.76
N SER A 234 -25.34 35.03 -20.80
CA SER A 234 -23.94 35.10 -21.26
C SER A 234 -23.03 35.78 -20.24
N GLU A 235 -23.44 36.90 -19.64
CA GLU A 235 -22.76 37.55 -18.51
C GLU A 235 -22.59 36.60 -17.32
N ALA A 236 -23.61 35.77 -17.02
CA ALA A 236 -23.46 34.73 -15.99
C ALA A 236 -22.46 33.64 -16.39
N GLU A 237 -22.41 33.17 -17.66
CA GLU A 237 -21.34 32.27 -18.11
C GLU A 237 -19.94 32.91 -18.04
N HIS A 238 -19.83 34.21 -18.29
CA HIS A 238 -18.58 34.97 -18.20
C HIS A 238 -18.01 34.88 -16.78
N VAL A 239 -18.84 35.18 -15.78
CA VAL A 239 -18.45 35.06 -14.37
C VAL A 239 -18.08 33.61 -14.02
N LEU A 240 -18.92 32.63 -14.38
CA LEU A 240 -18.68 31.23 -14.04
C LEU A 240 -17.38 30.68 -14.64
N ARG A 241 -17.04 31.04 -15.89
CA ARG A 241 -15.73 30.73 -16.52
C ARG A 241 -14.57 31.28 -15.69
N LEU A 242 -14.68 32.53 -15.23
CA LEU A 242 -13.57 33.23 -14.59
C LEU A 242 -13.34 32.82 -13.13
N ILE A 243 -14.38 32.38 -12.43
CA ILE A 243 -14.32 31.91 -11.03
C ILE A 243 -14.08 30.41 -10.88
N GLU A 244 -13.90 29.66 -11.97
CA GLU A 244 -13.66 28.21 -11.89
C GLU A 244 -12.41 27.90 -11.04
N GLY A 245 -12.60 27.05 -10.03
CA GLY A 245 -11.55 26.69 -9.06
C GLY A 245 -11.15 27.79 -8.06
N LYS A 246 -11.84 28.94 -8.05
CA LYS A 246 -11.55 30.09 -7.18
C LYS A 246 -12.26 30.03 -5.84
N LYS A 247 -11.63 30.60 -4.80
CA LYS A 247 -12.07 30.53 -3.39
C LYS A 247 -12.76 31.82 -2.92
N LEU A 248 -13.84 32.18 -3.59
CA LEU A 248 -14.68 33.32 -3.21
C LEU A 248 -15.23 33.14 -1.78
N THR A 249 -15.21 34.21 -1.00
CA THR A 249 -15.76 34.27 0.38
C THR A 249 -16.75 35.42 0.56
N TYR A 250 -16.84 36.34 -0.40
CA TYR A 250 -17.89 37.35 -0.53
C TYR A 250 -18.76 37.05 -1.77
N PRO A 251 -19.96 37.68 -1.88
CA PRO A 251 -20.89 37.44 -2.98
C PRO A 251 -20.35 37.80 -4.36
N ILE A 252 -21.06 37.30 -5.37
CA ILE A 252 -21.00 37.73 -6.76
C ILE A 252 -22.02 38.85 -6.95
N TYR A 253 -21.59 40.02 -7.40
CA TYR A 253 -22.47 41.16 -7.62
C TYR A 253 -22.71 41.40 -9.11
N TYR A 254 -23.97 41.53 -9.48
CA TYR A 254 -24.39 42.00 -10.80
C TYR A 254 -24.49 43.53 -10.76
N ASP A 255 -23.61 44.20 -11.49
CA ASP A 255 -23.52 45.66 -11.52
C ASP A 255 -24.48 46.21 -12.59
N LEU A 256 -25.59 46.80 -12.11
CA LEU A 256 -26.68 47.35 -12.90
C LEU A 256 -26.68 48.88 -12.80
N GLU A 257 -25.87 49.53 -13.63
CA GLU A 257 -25.81 51.01 -13.72
C GLU A 257 -25.79 51.61 -15.14
N GLU A 258 -25.88 50.79 -16.21
CA GLU A 258 -25.79 51.26 -17.61
C GLU A 258 -27.05 52.04 -18.07
N ILE A 259 -26.84 53.33 -18.37
CA ILE A 259 -27.89 54.29 -18.72
C ILE A 259 -28.56 53.95 -20.07
N LYS A 260 -27.82 53.44 -21.06
CA LYS A 260 -28.35 53.00 -22.36
C LYS A 260 -29.32 51.84 -22.20
N VAL A 261 -28.99 50.84 -21.37
CA VAL A 261 -29.88 49.70 -21.04
C VAL A 261 -31.14 50.24 -20.36
N ARG A 262 -30.98 51.04 -19.30
CA ARG A 262 -32.08 51.67 -18.55
C ARG A 262 -33.04 52.48 -19.43
N ASN A 263 -32.52 53.16 -20.44
CA ASN A 263 -33.30 53.97 -21.37
C ASN A 263 -33.89 53.15 -22.55
N LYS A 264 -33.49 51.88 -22.71
CA LYS A 264 -33.87 50.99 -23.83
C LYS A 264 -34.90 49.93 -23.42
N VAL A 265 -34.82 49.40 -22.20
CA VAL A 265 -35.72 48.34 -21.70
C VAL A 265 -36.54 48.81 -20.50
N SER A 266 -37.73 48.22 -20.30
CA SER A 266 -38.61 48.54 -19.18
C SER A 266 -38.11 47.96 -17.85
N ALA A 267 -38.54 48.53 -16.72
CA ALA A 267 -38.17 48.03 -15.38
C ALA A 267 -38.49 46.53 -15.17
N ALA A 268 -39.59 46.03 -15.76
CA ALA A 268 -39.95 44.62 -15.71
C ALA A 268 -39.05 43.72 -16.60
N GLU A 269 -38.42 44.26 -17.63
CA GLU A 269 -37.40 43.56 -18.42
C GLU A 269 -36.05 43.58 -17.69
N ILE A 270 -35.68 44.70 -17.05
CA ILE A 270 -34.49 44.77 -16.16
C ILE A 270 -34.61 43.74 -15.03
N ALA A 271 -35.80 43.57 -14.45
CA ALA A 271 -36.07 42.53 -13.44
C ALA A 271 -35.80 41.11 -13.98
N LYS A 272 -36.26 40.78 -15.20
CA LYS A 272 -36.00 39.48 -15.85
C LYS A 272 -34.53 39.28 -16.22
N ILE A 273 -33.84 40.34 -16.63
CA ILE A 273 -32.40 40.35 -16.93
C ILE A 273 -31.62 40.01 -15.65
N ALA A 274 -31.89 40.74 -14.55
CA ALA A 274 -31.30 40.49 -13.24
C ALA A 274 -31.59 39.07 -12.72
N GLU A 275 -32.85 38.64 -12.77
CA GLU A 275 -33.27 37.31 -12.33
C GLU A 275 -32.62 36.19 -13.15
N THR A 276 -32.45 36.37 -14.46
CA THR A 276 -31.76 35.41 -15.33
C THR A 276 -30.29 35.24 -14.93
N PHE A 277 -29.58 36.35 -14.68
CA PHE A 277 -28.20 36.29 -14.19
C PHE A 277 -28.13 35.65 -12.80
N CYS A 278 -28.93 36.15 -11.85
CA CYS A 278 -28.90 35.74 -10.45
C CYS A 278 -29.22 34.26 -10.26
N ASN A 279 -30.33 33.78 -10.83
CA ASN A 279 -30.73 32.37 -10.73
C ASN A 279 -29.64 31.43 -11.28
N LYS A 280 -28.91 31.86 -12.30
CA LYS A 280 -27.86 31.06 -12.93
C LYS A 280 -26.56 31.01 -12.11
N ILE A 281 -26.24 32.09 -11.40
CA ILE A 281 -25.15 32.11 -10.41
C ILE A 281 -25.51 31.28 -9.16
N GLU A 282 -26.75 31.37 -8.69
CA GLU A 282 -27.24 30.60 -7.54
C GLU A 282 -27.33 29.10 -7.85
N ALA A 283 -27.74 28.73 -9.06
CA ALA A 283 -27.74 27.34 -9.53
C ALA A 283 -26.32 26.71 -9.58
N ALA A 284 -25.28 27.53 -9.75
CA ALA A 284 -23.89 27.11 -9.64
C ALA A 284 -23.37 27.05 -8.19
N GLY A 285 -24.21 27.31 -7.18
CA GLY A 285 -23.90 27.21 -5.76
C GLY A 285 -23.27 28.47 -5.14
N TYR A 286 -23.21 29.58 -5.88
CA TYR A 286 -22.64 30.84 -5.40
C TYR A 286 -23.71 31.77 -4.83
N THR A 287 -23.32 32.58 -3.84
CA THR A 287 -24.21 33.64 -3.34
C THR A 287 -24.15 34.85 -4.27
N VAL A 288 -25.30 35.32 -4.75
CA VAL A 288 -25.41 36.49 -5.63
C VAL A 288 -25.96 37.73 -4.89
N GLY A 289 -25.73 38.90 -5.48
CA GLY A 289 -26.32 40.18 -5.11
C GLY A 289 -26.38 41.13 -6.30
N ILE A 290 -27.03 42.27 -6.11
CA ILE A 290 -27.09 43.37 -7.08
C ILE A 290 -26.27 44.53 -6.53
N TYR A 291 -25.43 45.12 -7.38
CA TYR A 291 -24.86 46.45 -7.16
C TYR A 291 -25.59 47.47 -8.03
N ALA A 292 -25.93 48.61 -7.42
CA ALA A 292 -26.42 49.79 -8.13
C ALA A 292 -26.34 51.03 -7.23
N ASN A 293 -26.46 52.21 -7.83
CA ASN A 293 -26.58 53.46 -7.06
C ASN A 293 -28.00 53.67 -6.51
N THR A 294 -28.17 54.66 -5.63
CA THR A 294 -29.47 54.94 -4.99
C THR A 294 -30.58 55.38 -5.95
N ASP A 295 -30.25 56.01 -7.09
CA ASP A 295 -31.25 56.37 -8.12
C ASP A 295 -31.82 55.10 -8.75
N TRP A 296 -30.94 54.18 -9.18
CA TRP A 296 -31.32 52.86 -9.68
C TRP A 296 -32.17 52.07 -8.68
N PHE A 297 -31.71 51.91 -7.44
CA PHE A 297 -32.46 51.17 -6.41
C PHE A 297 -33.77 51.81 -5.94
N THR A 298 -34.01 53.10 -6.22
CA THR A 298 -35.24 53.80 -5.83
C THR A 298 -36.23 53.92 -6.98
N ASN A 299 -35.74 54.12 -8.21
CA ASN A 299 -36.57 54.53 -9.34
C ASN A 299 -36.66 53.48 -10.47
N TYR A 300 -35.73 52.51 -10.56
CA TYR A 300 -35.64 51.59 -11.69
C TYR A 300 -35.62 50.10 -11.29
N LEU A 301 -34.95 49.74 -10.20
CA LEU A 301 -34.90 48.38 -9.64
C LEU A 301 -36.02 48.19 -8.60
N THR A 302 -37.25 48.54 -8.98
CA THR A 302 -38.42 48.62 -8.09
C THR A 302 -39.29 47.37 -8.07
N ASP A 303 -39.00 46.39 -8.94
CA ASP A 303 -39.68 45.09 -8.95
C ASP A 303 -39.46 44.32 -7.64
N ALA A 304 -40.46 43.53 -7.23
CA ALA A 304 -40.39 42.76 -6.00
C ALA A 304 -39.27 41.70 -5.99
N THR A 305 -38.83 41.19 -7.16
CA THR A 305 -37.75 40.19 -7.25
C THR A 305 -36.43 40.72 -6.66
N PHE A 306 -36.18 42.03 -6.75
CA PHE A 306 -35.00 42.67 -6.15
C PHE A 306 -34.96 42.62 -4.62
N ASN A 307 -36.01 42.17 -3.94
CA ASN A 307 -35.98 41.91 -2.49
C ASN A 307 -35.37 40.55 -2.13
N ASN A 308 -35.23 39.64 -3.09
CA ASN A 308 -34.60 38.32 -2.90
C ASN A 308 -33.06 38.44 -2.83
N TYR A 309 -32.49 39.45 -3.49
CA TYR A 309 -31.05 39.60 -3.66
C TYR A 309 -30.41 40.53 -2.63
N LYS A 310 -29.17 40.21 -2.25
CA LYS A 310 -28.32 41.10 -1.45
C LYS A 310 -28.05 42.38 -2.22
N LYS A 311 -28.13 43.55 -1.56
CA LYS A 311 -27.89 44.85 -2.20
C LYS A 311 -26.56 45.44 -1.74
N TRP A 312 -25.71 45.77 -2.70
CA TRP A 312 -24.53 46.60 -2.53
C TRP A 312 -24.84 47.98 -3.11
N VAL A 313 -25.08 48.96 -2.23
CA VAL A 313 -25.62 50.27 -2.61
C VAL A 313 -24.49 51.27 -2.80
N ALA A 314 -24.43 51.94 -3.95
CA ALA A 314 -23.50 53.05 -4.17
C ALA A 314 -24.10 54.40 -3.80
N GLN A 315 -23.46 55.11 -2.86
CA GLN A 315 -23.78 56.50 -2.54
C GLN A 315 -22.61 57.21 -1.84
N TYR A 316 -21.95 58.14 -2.53
CA TYR A 316 -20.83 58.91 -1.98
C TYR A 316 -21.32 60.05 -1.10
N ASN A 317 -21.56 59.74 0.17
CA ASN A 317 -22.17 60.65 1.15
C ASN A 317 -21.69 60.28 2.57
N TYR A 318 -21.90 61.13 3.57
CA TYR A 318 -21.51 60.81 4.95
C TYR A 318 -22.37 59.71 5.61
N LYS A 319 -23.51 59.35 5.00
CA LYS A 319 -24.36 58.21 5.37
C LYS A 319 -25.08 57.68 4.12
N CYS A 320 -25.35 56.38 4.09
CA CYS A 320 -26.33 55.84 3.14
C CYS A 320 -27.73 56.37 3.50
N THR A 321 -28.48 56.83 2.50
CA THR A 321 -29.86 57.30 2.64
C THR A 321 -30.87 56.39 1.94
N TYR A 322 -30.43 55.21 1.47
CA TYR A 322 -31.35 54.20 0.96
C TYR A 322 -32.21 53.65 2.09
N SER A 323 -33.53 53.61 1.90
CA SER A 323 -34.49 53.16 2.90
C SER A 323 -34.74 51.64 2.88
N GLY A 324 -34.36 50.96 1.81
CA GLY A 324 -34.44 49.51 1.71
C GLY A 324 -33.30 48.81 2.47
N LYS A 325 -33.44 47.50 2.70
CA LYS A 325 -32.37 46.68 3.27
C LYS A 325 -31.19 46.59 2.29
N TYR A 326 -29.98 46.76 2.80
CA TYR A 326 -28.73 46.56 2.06
C TYR A 326 -27.72 45.81 2.93
N LEU A 327 -26.74 45.18 2.27
CA LEU A 327 -25.68 44.40 2.92
C LEU A 327 -24.37 45.19 2.97
N MET A 328 -24.09 45.95 1.91
CA MET A 328 -22.84 46.66 1.70
C MET A 328 -23.15 48.05 1.15
N TRP A 329 -22.34 49.03 1.52
CA TRP A 329 -22.46 50.42 1.07
C TRP A 329 -21.12 50.93 0.54
N GLN A 330 -21.08 51.27 -0.75
CA GLN A 330 -19.95 51.99 -1.35
C GLN A 330 -20.08 53.47 -0.99
N CYS A 331 -19.22 53.93 -0.07
CA CYS A 331 -19.37 55.20 0.64
C CYS A 331 -18.49 56.34 0.09
N SER A 332 -17.48 56.03 -0.74
CA SER A 332 -16.55 57.01 -1.30
C SER A 332 -15.80 56.46 -2.52
N ASP A 333 -15.65 57.25 -3.58
CA ASP A 333 -14.72 57.06 -4.71
C ASP A 333 -13.29 57.50 -4.39
N LYS A 334 -13.16 58.52 -3.53
CA LYS A 334 -11.89 59.20 -3.22
C LYS A 334 -11.10 58.53 -2.08
N GLY A 335 -11.18 57.20 -1.99
CA GLY A 335 -10.40 56.44 -1.02
C GLY A 335 -8.91 56.46 -1.31
N SER A 336 -8.10 56.37 -0.26
CA SER A 336 -6.65 56.18 -0.35
C SER A 336 -6.25 55.01 0.54
N VAL A 337 -5.60 54.02 -0.05
CA VAL A 337 -5.18 52.79 0.61
C VAL A 337 -3.72 52.53 0.26
N ASN A 338 -2.88 52.32 1.27
CA ASN A 338 -1.47 52.04 1.07
C ASN A 338 -1.28 50.76 0.24
N GLY A 339 -0.58 50.88 -0.89
CA GLY A 339 -0.47 49.82 -1.91
C GLY A 339 -1.25 50.09 -3.19
N ILE A 340 -2.11 51.11 -3.23
CA ILE A 340 -2.83 51.56 -4.43
C ILE A 340 -2.41 53.01 -4.70
N THR A 341 -1.95 53.29 -5.92
CA THR A 341 -1.44 54.63 -6.32
C THR A 341 -2.51 55.53 -6.92
N THR A 342 -3.67 54.96 -7.24
CA THR A 342 -4.88 55.62 -7.74
C THR A 342 -5.89 55.83 -6.60
N ALA A 343 -6.96 56.58 -6.87
CA ALA A 343 -8.12 56.56 -5.99
C ALA A 343 -8.78 55.16 -6.02
N VAL A 344 -9.39 54.76 -4.91
CA VAL A 344 -10.06 53.46 -4.77
C VAL A 344 -11.40 53.62 -4.07
N ASP A 345 -12.40 52.89 -4.57
CA ASP A 345 -13.74 52.89 -4.01
C ASP A 345 -13.74 52.16 -2.65
N LEU A 346 -14.35 52.79 -1.63
CA LEU A 346 -14.41 52.28 -0.26
C LEU A 346 -15.79 51.72 0.08
N ASN A 347 -15.80 50.54 0.67
CA ASN A 347 -17.00 49.79 1.00
C ASN A 347 -17.12 49.49 2.49
N MET A 348 -18.32 49.67 3.04
CA MET A 348 -18.66 49.27 4.40
C MET A 348 -19.59 48.05 4.32
N ASP A 349 -19.14 46.93 4.88
CA ASP A 349 -19.93 45.70 5.01
C ASP A 349 -20.67 45.69 6.36
N PHE A 350 -21.94 45.27 6.34
CA PHE A 350 -22.82 45.13 7.49
C PHE A 350 -23.11 43.64 7.82
N GLY A 351 -22.43 42.69 7.15
CA GLY A 351 -22.28 41.30 7.57
C GLY A 351 -23.30 40.33 6.95
N THR A 352 -24.12 39.68 7.78
CA THR A 352 -25.22 38.82 7.31
C THR A 352 -26.55 39.24 7.91
N LEU A 353 -27.61 39.15 7.11
CA LEU A 353 -28.92 39.78 7.30
C LEU A 353 -29.77 39.29 8.52
N ASN A 354 -29.18 38.58 9.47
CA ASN A 354 -29.82 38.06 10.69
C ASN A 354 -29.24 38.62 12.02
N GLY A 355 -28.25 39.51 11.99
CA GLY A 355 -27.84 40.30 13.18
C GLY A 355 -27.18 39.52 14.33
N ILE A 356 -26.70 38.30 14.08
CA ILE A 356 -25.95 37.50 15.07
C ILE A 356 -24.53 38.04 15.21
N HIS A 357 -24.15 38.44 16.43
CA HIS A 357 -22.83 38.97 16.74
C HIS A 357 -22.34 38.52 18.13
N LEU A 358 -21.03 38.68 18.35
CA LEU A 358 -20.39 38.44 19.64
C LEU A 358 -20.15 39.77 20.36
N VAL A 359 -20.38 39.79 21.67
CA VAL A 359 -20.09 40.95 22.53
C VAL A 359 -19.25 40.48 23.72
N GLU A 360 -18.22 41.23 24.10
CA GLU A 360 -17.44 40.98 25.31
C GLU A 360 -17.87 41.94 26.43
N GLU A 361 -18.31 41.37 27.55
CA GLU A 361 -18.84 42.08 28.72
C GLU A 361 -18.34 41.34 29.98
N ASP A 362 -17.94 42.06 31.03
CA ASP A 362 -17.46 41.49 32.31
C ASP A 362 -16.35 40.41 32.18
N GLY A 363 -15.51 40.52 31.14
CA GLY A 363 -14.44 39.55 30.84
C GLY A 363 -14.91 38.22 30.24
N ALA A 364 -16.19 38.11 29.86
CA ALA A 364 -16.75 36.97 29.15
C ALA A 364 -17.33 37.38 27.79
N THR A 365 -17.40 36.43 26.86
CA THR A 365 -18.04 36.65 25.55
C THR A 365 -19.46 36.09 25.58
N TYR A 366 -20.41 36.80 24.97
CA TYR A 366 -21.81 36.41 24.80
C TYR A 366 -22.19 36.48 23.31
N CYS A 367 -23.26 35.80 22.93
CA CYS A 367 -23.84 35.89 21.59
C CYS A 367 -25.20 36.58 21.64
N TYR A 368 -25.45 37.49 20.70
CA TYR A 368 -26.70 38.21 20.58
C TYR A 368 -27.23 38.17 19.15
N SER A 369 -28.56 38.10 19.01
CA SER A 369 -29.29 38.43 17.78
C SER A 369 -30.08 39.71 18.03
N GLY A 370 -29.64 40.82 17.44
CA GLY A 370 -30.12 42.15 17.85
C GLY A 370 -29.82 42.40 19.33
N THR A 371 -30.82 42.65 20.16
CA THR A 371 -30.66 42.79 21.63
C THR A 371 -30.92 41.49 22.41
N GLN A 372 -31.32 40.39 21.75
CA GLN A 372 -31.64 39.13 22.43
C GLN A 372 -30.39 38.26 22.59
N LYS A 373 -30.06 37.89 23.83
CA LYS A 373 -28.97 36.93 24.11
C LYS A 373 -29.36 35.52 23.63
N LEU A 374 -28.40 34.82 23.01
CA LEU A 374 -28.53 33.45 22.52
C LEU A 374 -27.77 32.47 23.42
N TYR A 375 -28.24 31.22 23.43
CA TYR A 375 -27.74 30.12 24.26
C TYR A 375 -27.52 28.85 23.41
N GLY A 376 -26.78 27.87 23.95
CA GLY A 376 -26.52 26.59 23.28
C GLY A 376 -25.50 26.67 22.13
N GLU A 377 -25.52 25.67 21.24
CA GLU A 377 -24.67 25.65 20.03
C GLU A 377 -25.11 26.72 19.03
N GLN A 378 -24.21 27.64 18.65
CA GLN A 378 -24.44 28.70 17.67
C GLN A 378 -23.35 28.69 16.59
N LYS A 379 -23.74 28.83 15.32
CA LYS A 379 -22.81 28.84 14.18
C LYS A 379 -22.59 30.26 13.67
N ILE A 380 -21.36 30.77 13.80
CA ILE A 380 -20.98 32.16 13.50
C ILE A 380 -19.71 32.12 12.63
N ASN A 381 -19.70 32.81 11.49
CA ASN A 381 -18.55 32.85 10.56
C ASN A 381 -17.97 31.44 10.26
N ASN A 382 -18.87 30.50 9.97
CA ASN A 382 -18.63 29.07 9.74
C ASN A 382 -18.02 28.27 10.92
N SER A 383 -17.81 28.86 12.09
CA SER A 383 -17.35 28.18 13.31
C SER A 383 -18.52 27.94 14.27
N TRP A 384 -18.48 26.83 15.01
CA TRP A 384 -19.44 26.52 16.07
C TRP A 384 -18.91 26.98 17.43
N TYR A 385 -19.79 27.59 18.22
CA TYR A 385 -19.55 28.10 19.57
C TYR A 385 -20.63 27.57 20.51
N TYR A 386 -20.40 27.54 21.82
CA TYR A 386 -21.41 27.20 22.81
C TYR A 386 -21.55 28.26 23.89
N PHE A 387 -22.77 28.67 24.18
CA PHE A 387 -23.11 29.70 25.17
C PHE A 387 -23.93 29.05 26.30
N ASP A 388 -23.31 28.88 27.47
CA ASP A 388 -23.89 28.09 28.56
C ASP A 388 -24.99 28.83 29.30
N GLU A 389 -26.22 28.34 29.17
CA GLU A 389 -27.43 28.86 29.81
C GLU A 389 -27.31 28.90 31.34
N ASN A 390 -26.67 27.89 31.96
CA ASN A 390 -26.44 27.86 33.40
C ASN A 390 -25.49 28.96 33.88
N GLN A 391 -24.66 29.49 32.97
CA GLN A 391 -23.75 30.61 33.20
C GLN A 391 -24.25 31.91 32.56
N ASN A 392 -25.57 32.06 32.33
CA ASN A 392 -26.19 33.24 31.73
C ASN A 392 -25.63 33.58 30.33
N GLY A 393 -25.34 32.54 29.54
CA GLY A 393 -24.92 32.62 28.14
C GLY A 393 -23.44 32.92 27.95
N LYS A 394 -22.58 32.70 28.95
CA LYS A 394 -21.13 32.82 28.78
C LYS A 394 -20.62 31.80 27.77
N MET A 395 -19.75 32.26 26.87
CA MET A 395 -19.10 31.39 25.89
C MET A 395 -18.14 30.40 26.55
N ILE A 396 -18.30 29.12 26.23
CA ILE A 396 -17.37 28.06 26.63
C ILE A 396 -16.08 28.19 25.80
N LYS A 397 -14.94 28.20 26.50
CA LYS A 397 -13.58 28.38 25.95
C LYS A 397 -12.61 27.40 26.64
N ALA A 398 -11.55 27.01 25.93
CA ALA A 398 -10.41 26.24 26.43
C ALA A 398 -10.76 24.96 27.23
N THR A 399 -11.83 24.25 26.87
CA THR A 399 -12.31 23.10 27.65
C THR A 399 -13.07 22.07 26.83
N PHE A 400 -13.12 20.85 27.37
CA PHE A 400 -14.02 19.80 26.91
C PHE A 400 -15.45 20.13 27.36
N TRP A 401 -16.42 19.88 26.48
CA TRP A 401 -17.83 20.12 26.76
C TRP A 401 -18.65 18.88 26.41
N ASN A 402 -19.53 18.48 27.32
CA ASN A 402 -20.38 17.31 27.14
C ASN A 402 -21.74 17.75 26.58
N LEU A 403 -22.03 17.36 25.34
CA LEU A 403 -23.29 17.58 24.66
C LEU A 403 -24.05 16.25 24.56
N PRO A 404 -25.39 16.26 24.36
CA PRO A 404 -26.17 15.03 24.20
C PRO A 404 -25.57 14.11 23.12
N GLY A 405 -24.98 12.98 23.56
CA GLY A 405 -24.37 11.98 22.69
C GLY A 405 -22.96 12.27 22.16
N LYS A 406 -22.33 13.42 22.48
CA LYS A 406 -20.95 13.74 22.04
C LYS A 406 -20.18 14.58 23.07
N ILE A 407 -18.90 14.26 23.27
CA ILE A 407 -17.94 15.17 23.90
C ILE A 407 -17.25 15.96 22.80
N VAL A 408 -17.14 17.28 22.95
CA VAL A 408 -16.45 18.18 22.01
C VAL A 408 -15.39 19.00 22.76
N TYR A 409 -14.54 19.73 22.05
CA TYR A 409 -13.60 20.69 22.66
C TYR A 409 -13.70 22.07 22.01
N TYR A 410 -13.88 23.10 22.83
CA TYR A 410 -13.86 24.50 22.40
C TYR A 410 -12.49 25.09 22.73
N GLY A 411 -11.84 25.72 21.74
CA GLY A 411 -10.54 26.35 21.91
C GLY A 411 -10.57 27.64 22.73
N ASP A 412 -9.43 28.28 22.90
CA ASP A 412 -9.29 29.52 23.69
C ASP A 412 -10.11 30.69 23.12
N ASN A 413 -10.33 30.69 21.80
CA ASN A 413 -11.22 31.62 21.11
C ASN A 413 -12.71 31.21 21.13
N GLY A 414 -13.06 30.12 21.83
CA GLY A 414 -14.41 29.56 21.92
C GLY A 414 -14.91 28.80 20.69
N ALA A 415 -14.11 28.68 19.63
CA ALA A 415 -14.49 27.91 18.45
C ALA A 415 -14.27 26.40 18.68
N MET A 416 -15.24 25.58 18.27
CA MET A 416 -15.16 24.11 18.32
C MET A 416 -13.98 23.62 17.47
N ARG A 417 -13.24 22.65 17.98
CA ARG A 417 -12.07 22.05 17.30
C ARG A 417 -12.43 20.73 16.62
N TYR A 418 -11.64 20.39 15.60
CA TYR A 418 -11.81 19.23 14.71
C TYR A 418 -10.47 18.59 14.39
N GLY A 419 -10.46 17.33 13.98
CA GLY A 419 -9.26 16.57 13.62
C GLY A 419 -8.35 16.31 14.83
N GLU A 420 -7.06 16.05 14.55
CA GLU A 420 -6.04 15.88 15.58
C GLU A 420 -5.76 17.21 16.32
N GLN A 421 -5.90 17.22 17.65
CA GLN A 421 -5.66 18.38 18.50
C GLN A 421 -4.78 17.99 19.69
N LYS A 422 -3.75 18.78 19.98
CA LYS A 422 -2.88 18.60 21.16
C LYS A 422 -3.37 19.51 22.30
N ILE A 423 -3.90 18.92 23.36
CA ILE A 423 -4.51 19.60 24.51
C ILE A 423 -3.86 19.04 25.78
N ASN A 424 -3.29 19.91 26.62
CA ASN A 424 -2.58 19.52 27.85
C ASN A 424 -1.59 18.37 27.61
N GLU A 425 -0.72 18.57 26.62
CA GLU A 425 0.30 17.63 26.10
C GLU A 425 -0.21 16.34 25.45
N LYS A 426 -1.46 15.96 25.65
CA LYS A 426 -2.13 14.78 25.09
C LYS A 426 -2.73 15.09 23.71
N TRP A 427 -2.74 14.10 22.81
CA TRP A 427 -3.39 14.21 21.50
C TRP A 427 -4.78 13.60 21.52
N TYR A 428 -5.78 14.33 21.03
CA TYR A 428 -7.17 13.91 20.88
C TYR A 428 -7.56 13.97 19.40
N TYR A 429 -8.63 13.27 19.00
CA TYR A 429 -9.23 13.42 17.67
C TYR A 429 -10.71 13.76 17.79
N PHE A 430 -11.13 14.82 17.11
CA PHE A 430 -12.53 15.25 17.04
C PHE A 430 -13.04 15.06 15.62
N GLU A 431 -14.18 14.39 15.47
CA GLU A 431 -14.73 14.02 14.15
C GLU A 431 -15.03 15.29 13.30
N PRO A 432 -14.58 15.37 12.03
CA PRO A 432 -14.57 16.65 11.29
C PRO A 432 -15.92 17.28 10.94
N VAL A 433 -17.05 16.59 11.14
CA VAL A 433 -18.39 17.05 10.77
C VAL A 433 -19.17 17.54 12.00
N THR A 434 -19.04 16.83 13.11
CA THR A 434 -19.85 16.95 14.33
C THR A 434 -19.06 17.50 15.53
N GLY A 435 -17.73 17.45 15.46
CA GLY A 435 -16.81 17.75 16.56
C GLY A 435 -16.69 16.65 17.62
N ALA A 436 -17.32 15.48 17.42
CA ALA A 436 -17.36 14.42 18.43
C ALA A 436 -16.00 13.77 18.66
N MET A 437 -15.52 13.80 19.90
CA MET A 437 -14.27 13.16 20.34
C MET A 437 -14.34 11.65 20.09
N GLN A 438 -13.31 11.10 19.45
CA GLN A 438 -13.21 9.69 19.08
C GLN A 438 -12.38 8.89 20.09
N THR A 439 -12.73 7.61 20.24
CA THR A 439 -12.03 6.62 21.08
C THR A 439 -11.83 5.32 20.29
N GLY A 440 -10.93 4.45 20.73
CA GLY A 440 -10.59 3.19 20.09
C GLY A 440 -9.62 3.33 18.91
N PHE A 441 -9.59 2.30 18.06
CA PHE A 441 -8.79 2.29 16.83
C PHE A 441 -9.36 3.27 15.80
N LEU A 442 -8.53 4.17 15.29
CA LEU A 442 -8.92 5.15 14.28
C LEU A 442 -7.88 5.21 13.16
N ASN A 443 -8.34 5.28 11.91
CA ASN A 443 -7.47 5.58 10.77
C ASN A 443 -7.40 7.09 10.57
N VAL A 444 -6.22 7.66 10.76
CA VAL A 444 -5.96 9.10 10.68
C VAL A 444 -4.95 9.35 9.55
N GLY A 445 -5.47 9.71 8.37
CA GLY A 445 -4.66 9.83 7.15
C GLY A 445 -4.16 8.46 6.68
N ASN A 446 -2.86 8.21 6.84
CA ASN A 446 -2.18 6.96 6.43
C ASN A 446 -1.67 6.14 7.64
N LYS A 447 -2.14 6.42 8.86
CA LYS A 447 -1.77 5.69 10.09
C LYS A 447 -3.02 5.21 10.82
N ILE A 448 -2.99 3.96 11.29
CA ILE A 448 -3.91 3.50 12.34
C ILE A 448 -3.32 3.95 13.67
N VAL A 449 -4.13 4.53 14.55
CA VAL A 449 -3.75 4.94 15.92
C VAL A 449 -4.81 4.42 16.90
N TYR A 450 -4.55 4.51 18.20
CA TYR A 450 -5.54 4.19 19.24
C TYR A 450 -5.70 5.34 20.22
N TYR A 451 -6.94 5.78 20.42
CA TYR A 451 -7.35 6.72 21.47
C TYR A 451 -7.98 5.94 22.63
N ASN A 452 -7.53 6.17 23.87
CA ASN A 452 -8.06 5.43 25.01
C ASN A 452 -9.49 5.87 25.39
N ASN A 453 -10.05 5.26 26.44
CA ASN A 453 -11.40 5.58 26.93
C ASN A 453 -11.54 7.03 27.46
N GLU A 454 -10.42 7.70 27.77
CA GLU A 454 -10.36 9.13 28.13
C GLU A 454 -10.18 10.05 26.90
N GLY A 455 -10.17 9.49 25.68
CA GLY A 455 -10.15 10.23 24.42
C GLY A 455 -8.77 10.56 23.86
N TYR A 456 -7.66 10.21 24.53
CA TYR A 456 -6.32 10.57 24.07
C TYR A 456 -5.50 9.41 23.51
N MET A 457 -4.63 9.75 22.55
CA MET A 457 -3.78 8.82 21.83
C MET A 457 -2.75 8.18 22.77
N ILE A 458 -2.61 6.85 22.67
CA ILE A 458 -1.62 6.08 23.43
C ILE A 458 -0.43 5.67 22.56
N TYR A 459 0.65 5.28 23.23
CA TYR A 459 1.97 5.08 22.64
C TYR A 459 2.68 3.88 23.28
N GLY A 460 3.69 3.34 22.62
CA GLY A 460 4.47 2.21 23.14
C GLY A 460 3.69 0.90 23.11
N GLU A 461 4.08 -0.02 24.00
CA GLU A 461 3.45 -1.34 24.15
C GLU A 461 2.17 -1.20 24.98
N GLN A 462 1.06 -1.78 24.47
CA GLN A 462 -0.28 -1.60 25.03
C GLN A 462 -1.06 -2.91 24.95
N ASN A 463 -1.69 -3.33 26.05
CA ASN A 463 -2.66 -4.43 26.01
C ASN A 463 -4.08 -3.85 25.83
N ILE A 464 -4.76 -4.25 24.76
CA ILE A 464 -6.09 -3.79 24.40
C ILE A 464 -6.97 -5.02 24.22
N ASN A 465 -7.95 -5.19 25.11
CA ASN A 465 -8.88 -6.33 25.11
C ASN A 465 -8.21 -7.72 25.14
N GLY A 466 -7.03 -7.83 25.77
CA GLY A 466 -6.27 -9.07 25.89
C GLY A 466 -5.15 -9.20 24.85
N GLU A 467 -5.22 -8.48 23.73
CA GLU A 467 -4.23 -8.51 22.65
C GLU A 467 -3.15 -7.42 22.87
N GLU A 468 -1.89 -7.74 22.54
CA GLU A 468 -0.75 -6.82 22.73
C GLU A 468 -0.41 -6.08 21.43
N TYR A 469 -0.34 -4.75 21.48
CA TYR A 469 -0.04 -3.87 20.34
C TYR A 469 1.19 -3.02 20.62
N TYR A 470 1.83 -2.51 19.56
CA TYR A 470 2.84 -1.45 19.67
C TYR A 470 2.45 -0.24 18.83
N PHE A 471 2.40 0.93 19.45
CA PHE A 471 2.18 2.22 18.79
C PHE A 471 3.47 3.04 18.81
N ASN A 472 3.86 3.58 17.66
CA ASN A 472 5.07 4.36 17.50
C ASN A 472 5.07 5.59 18.44
N THR A 473 6.08 5.71 19.30
CA THR A 473 6.15 6.73 20.36
C THR A 473 6.31 8.17 19.87
N PHE A 474 6.58 8.39 18.58
CA PHE A 474 6.67 9.73 17.99
C PHE A 474 5.35 10.21 17.36
N ASN A 475 4.62 9.32 16.66
CA ASN A 475 3.44 9.72 15.86
C ASN A 475 2.14 8.93 16.14
N GLY A 476 2.18 7.97 17.08
CA GLY A 476 1.05 7.13 17.48
C GLY A 476 0.70 5.99 16.51
N ALA A 477 1.44 5.83 15.41
CA ALA A 477 1.11 4.84 14.38
C ALA A 477 1.28 3.40 14.89
N MET A 478 0.23 2.58 14.76
CA MET A 478 0.23 1.15 15.05
C MET A 478 1.27 0.45 14.17
N PHE A 479 2.11 -0.36 14.80
CA PHE A 479 3.20 -1.07 14.15
C PHE A 479 2.76 -2.46 13.67
N THR A 480 3.26 -2.87 12.51
CA THR A 480 3.10 -4.22 11.96
C THR A 480 4.45 -4.69 11.44
N GLY A 481 4.71 -6.00 11.49
CA GLY A 481 5.98 -6.61 11.10
C GLY A 481 6.90 -6.95 12.27
N PHE A 482 8.15 -7.26 11.95
CA PHE A 482 9.17 -7.63 12.94
C PHE A 482 9.69 -6.40 13.71
N ARG A 483 9.81 -6.53 15.04
CA ARG A 483 10.41 -5.53 15.92
C ARG A 483 11.44 -6.19 16.83
N ASP A 484 12.64 -5.61 16.92
CA ASP A 484 13.65 -6.00 17.89
C ASP A 484 13.31 -5.37 19.26
N THR A 485 13.40 -6.16 20.34
CA THR A 485 13.07 -5.79 21.73
C THR A 485 14.05 -6.44 22.71
N ASP A 486 14.00 -6.06 23.99
CA ASP A 486 14.90 -6.59 25.03
C ASP A 486 14.72 -8.11 25.28
N ILE A 487 13.53 -8.65 25.01
CA ILE A 487 13.25 -10.11 25.06
C ILE A 487 13.61 -10.84 23.75
N GLY A 488 14.15 -10.13 22.76
CA GLY A 488 14.44 -10.64 21.42
C GLY A 488 13.52 -10.06 20.34
N LYS A 489 13.45 -10.74 19.19
CA LYS A 489 12.64 -10.31 18.05
C LYS A 489 11.18 -10.73 18.24
N VAL A 490 10.23 -9.81 18.16
CA VAL A 490 8.79 -10.12 18.13
C VAL A 490 8.23 -9.81 16.74
N TYR A 491 7.00 -10.25 16.46
CA TYR A 491 6.27 -9.91 15.23
C TYR A 491 4.86 -9.45 15.56
N TYR A 492 4.45 -8.32 14.99
CA TYR A 492 3.08 -7.82 15.04
C TYR A 492 2.38 -8.14 13.71
N GLY A 493 1.21 -8.79 13.78
CA GLY A 493 0.44 -9.21 12.62
C GLY A 493 -0.09 -8.05 11.77
N THR A 494 -0.77 -8.35 10.68
CA THR A 494 -1.43 -7.34 9.83
C THR A 494 -2.56 -6.61 10.54
N ASN A 495 -3.13 -7.21 11.59
CA ASN A 495 -4.08 -6.60 12.52
C ASN A 495 -3.40 -5.76 13.63
N GLY A 496 -2.06 -5.72 13.69
CA GLY A 496 -1.28 -5.01 14.71
C GLY A 496 -1.07 -5.76 16.02
N ALA A 497 -1.68 -6.94 16.22
CA ALA A 497 -1.51 -7.73 17.44
C ALA A 497 -0.19 -8.52 17.42
N LYS A 498 0.50 -8.63 18.56
CA LYS A 498 1.73 -9.40 18.73
C LYS A 498 1.42 -10.88 18.52
N CYS A 499 2.21 -11.57 17.70
CA CYS A 499 1.97 -12.97 17.36
C CYS A 499 2.71 -13.93 18.30
N HIS A 500 2.04 -15.05 18.59
CA HIS A 500 2.52 -16.15 19.44
C HIS A 500 2.40 -17.48 18.67
N GLY A 501 3.17 -18.50 19.02
CA GLY A 501 3.12 -19.84 18.40
C GLY A 501 3.68 -19.92 16.98
N GLU A 502 3.30 -20.98 16.24
CA GLU A 502 3.68 -21.17 14.83
C GLU A 502 2.97 -20.14 13.93
N GLN A 503 3.73 -19.39 13.13
CA GLN A 503 3.22 -18.33 12.26
C GLN A 503 3.82 -18.42 10.86
N ARG A 504 2.98 -18.26 9.83
CA ARG A 504 3.43 -18.30 8.43
C ARG A 504 3.50 -16.89 7.83
N ILE A 505 4.72 -16.36 7.72
CA ILE A 505 5.01 -14.99 7.31
C ILE A 505 5.85 -15.03 6.04
N ASN A 506 5.38 -14.37 4.97
CA ASN A 506 6.06 -14.34 3.66
C ASN A 506 6.49 -15.76 3.20
N GLU A 507 5.51 -16.66 3.15
CA GLU A 507 5.62 -18.09 2.79
C GLU A 507 6.45 -18.98 3.74
N LYS A 508 7.21 -18.40 4.67
CA LYS A 508 8.07 -19.09 5.63
C LYS A 508 7.39 -19.27 6.99
N TRP A 509 7.69 -20.37 7.66
CA TRP A 509 7.24 -20.62 9.03
C TRP A 509 8.25 -20.06 10.04
N TYR A 510 7.72 -19.42 11.08
CA TYR A 510 8.41 -18.90 12.26
C TYR A 510 7.73 -19.46 13.51
N TYR A 511 8.40 -19.46 14.65
CA TYR A 511 7.79 -19.77 15.94
C TYR A 511 8.09 -18.64 16.93
N PHE A 512 7.05 -18.17 17.60
CA PHE A 512 7.14 -17.16 18.65
C PHE A 512 6.77 -17.81 19.98
N ASP A 513 7.55 -17.57 21.02
CA ASP A 513 7.34 -18.15 22.34
C ASP A 513 5.90 -17.85 22.83
N PRO A 514 5.11 -18.86 23.23
CA PRO A 514 3.71 -18.67 23.60
C PRO A 514 3.49 -17.70 24.77
N ALA A 515 4.43 -17.57 25.71
CA ALA A 515 4.28 -16.71 26.88
C ALA A 515 4.70 -15.25 26.62
N THR A 516 5.74 -15.03 25.80
CA THR A 516 6.39 -13.72 25.63
C THR A 516 6.22 -13.10 24.25
N GLY A 517 5.97 -13.91 23.21
CA GLY A 517 5.99 -13.51 21.81
C GLY A 517 7.39 -13.42 21.20
N ALA A 518 8.44 -13.85 21.91
CA ALA A 518 9.83 -13.82 21.42
C ALA A 518 10.10 -14.91 20.38
N MET A 519 10.55 -14.52 19.18
CA MET A 519 10.88 -15.41 18.06
C MET A 519 12.00 -16.38 18.44
N GLN A 520 11.70 -17.68 18.33
CA GLN A 520 12.63 -18.74 18.65
C GLN A 520 13.56 -19.07 17.46
N THR A 521 14.75 -19.55 17.78
CA THR A 521 15.73 -20.08 16.83
C THR A 521 16.35 -21.35 17.39
N GLY A 522 16.94 -22.19 16.55
CA GLY A 522 17.45 -23.50 16.95
C GLY A 522 16.37 -24.58 16.97
N PHE A 523 16.59 -25.64 17.75
CA PHE A 523 15.63 -26.74 17.89
C PHE A 523 14.44 -26.31 18.77
N VAL A 524 13.23 -26.58 18.29
CA VAL A 524 11.99 -26.34 19.03
C VAL A 524 11.17 -27.63 19.03
N ASP A 525 10.71 -28.03 20.21
CA ASP A 525 9.74 -29.11 20.36
C ASP A 525 8.33 -28.51 20.34
N LEU A 526 7.52 -28.95 19.38
CA LEU A 526 6.12 -28.55 19.18
C LEU A 526 5.16 -29.65 19.65
N GLY A 527 5.62 -30.55 20.52
CA GLY A 527 4.88 -31.65 21.16
C GLY A 527 4.63 -32.84 20.24
N SER A 528 4.21 -32.60 18.99
CA SER A 528 4.03 -33.65 17.96
C SER A 528 5.23 -33.83 17.04
N LYS A 529 6.12 -32.84 16.98
CA LYS A 529 7.31 -32.80 16.11
C LYS A 529 8.38 -31.92 16.76
N THR A 530 9.64 -32.35 16.66
CA THR A 530 10.78 -31.44 16.81
C THR A 530 11.10 -30.82 15.46
N VAL A 531 11.31 -29.52 15.41
CA VAL A 531 11.70 -28.78 14.19
C VAL A 531 12.96 -27.96 14.47
N TYR A 532 13.53 -27.33 13.45
CA TYR A 532 14.64 -26.40 13.60
C TYR A 532 14.36 -25.08 12.88
N TYR A 533 14.43 -23.97 13.60
CA TYR A 533 14.38 -22.62 13.05
C TYR A 533 15.80 -22.08 12.86
N SER A 534 16.08 -21.50 11.70
CA SER A 534 17.38 -20.92 11.38
C SER A 534 17.74 -19.75 12.31
N THR A 535 18.98 -19.26 12.22
CA THR A 535 19.39 -18.00 12.88
C THR A 535 18.57 -16.78 12.43
N THR A 536 17.84 -16.87 11.32
CA THR A 536 16.88 -15.85 10.85
C THR A 536 15.44 -16.14 11.26
N GLY A 537 15.21 -17.12 12.16
CA GLY A 537 13.90 -17.52 12.66
C GLY A 537 13.05 -18.37 11.71
N SER A 538 13.56 -18.76 10.53
CA SER A 538 12.76 -19.49 9.52
C SER A 538 12.92 -21.00 9.65
N MET A 539 11.82 -21.76 9.61
CA MET A 539 11.85 -23.22 9.70
C MET A 539 12.67 -23.85 8.58
N CYS A 540 13.49 -24.84 8.92
CA CYS A 540 14.35 -25.57 8.02
C CYS A 540 13.71 -26.88 7.51
N TYR A 541 14.13 -27.28 6.31
CA TYR A 541 13.67 -28.46 5.59
C TYR A 541 14.85 -29.15 4.90
N GLY A 542 14.74 -30.46 4.65
CA GLY A 542 15.75 -31.28 4.00
C GLY A 542 16.97 -31.57 4.87
N GLU A 543 18.05 -32.03 4.24
CA GLU A 543 19.34 -32.24 4.91
C GLU A 543 19.92 -30.88 5.37
N LYS A 544 20.30 -30.78 6.65
CA LYS A 544 20.95 -29.61 7.24
C LYS A 544 22.12 -29.99 8.13
N GLN A 545 23.24 -29.29 7.96
CA GLN A 545 24.36 -29.38 8.90
C GLN A 545 24.20 -28.30 9.97
N ILE A 546 24.13 -28.72 11.23
CA ILE A 546 23.98 -27.87 12.43
C ILE A 546 25.07 -28.29 13.41
N ASN A 547 25.92 -27.35 13.82
CA ASN A 547 27.06 -27.59 14.73
C ASN A 547 27.92 -28.80 14.31
N GLY A 548 28.22 -28.90 13.00
CA GLY A 548 29.01 -29.96 12.40
C GLY A 548 28.27 -31.28 12.13
N LYS A 549 27.11 -31.51 12.76
CA LYS A 549 26.31 -32.73 12.62
C LYS A 549 25.23 -32.56 11.55
N TRP A 550 24.92 -33.63 10.82
CA TRP A 550 23.84 -33.63 9.85
C TRP A 550 22.52 -34.10 10.47
N TYR A 551 21.44 -33.41 10.12
CA TYR A 551 20.06 -33.69 10.47
C TYR A 551 19.22 -33.70 9.19
N TYR A 552 18.03 -34.30 9.25
CA TYR A 552 17.05 -34.21 8.16
C TYR A 552 15.69 -33.78 8.70
N PHE A 553 15.12 -32.74 8.10
CA PHE A 553 13.81 -32.21 8.42
C PHE A 553 12.86 -32.52 7.26
N GLU A 554 11.72 -33.14 7.55
CA GLU A 554 10.78 -33.61 6.53
C GLU A 554 10.26 -32.42 5.67
N PRO A 555 10.24 -32.51 4.32
CA PRO A 555 10.08 -31.33 3.47
C PRO A 555 8.73 -30.61 3.50
N VAL A 556 7.69 -31.20 4.11
CA VAL A 556 6.31 -30.66 4.14
C VAL A 556 6.00 -30.04 5.49
N THR A 557 6.43 -30.70 6.57
CA THR A 557 6.05 -30.43 7.97
C THR A 557 7.19 -29.80 8.79
N GLY A 558 8.43 -29.91 8.31
CA GLY A 558 9.65 -29.54 9.03
C GLY A 558 10.07 -30.54 10.11
N ALA A 559 9.37 -31.68 10.27
CA ALA A 559 9.61 -32.62 11.36
C ALA A 559 10.98 -33.32 11.24
N MET A 560 11.83 -33.18 12.26
CA MET A 560 13.12 -33.84 12.36
C MET A 560 12.94 -35.37 12.32
N GLN A 561 13.63 -36.03 11.39
CA GLN A 561 13.56 -37.48 11.25
C GLN A 561 14.60 -38.19 12.11
N THR A 562 14.25 -39.40 12.56
CA THR A 562 15.14 -40.33 13.27
C THR A 562 14.99 -41.72 12.65
N GLY A 563 15.91 -42.65 12.93
CA GLY A 563 15.92 -43.98 12.33
C GLY A 563 16.44 -43.98 10.89
N PHE A 564 16.04 -45.00 10.12
CA PHE A 564 16.41 -45.13 8.72
C PHE A 564 15.60 -44.17 7.84
N VAL A 565 16.29 -43.35 7.04
CA VAL A 565 15.67 -42.39 6.12
C VAL A 565 16.16 -42.66 4.70
N ASN A 566 15.21 -42.79 3.77
CA ASN A 566 15.51 -42.91 2.34
C ASN A 566 15.49 -41.51 1.70
N LEU A 567 16.65 -41.03 1.27
CA LEU A 567 16.85 -39.72 0.63
C LEU A 567 16.84 -39.83 -0.91
N GLY A 568 16.27 -40.90 -1.45
CA GLY A 568 16.16 -41.19 -2.88
C GLY A 568 17.42 -41.85 -3.45
N SER A 569 18.57 -41.18 -3.36
CA SER A 569 19.86 -41.70 -3.84
C SER A 569 20.59 -42.59 -2.82
N LYS A 570 20.33 -42.37 -1.53
CA LYS A 570 20.96 -43.07 -0.40
C LYS A 570 19.93 -43.36 0.70
N VAL A 571 20.11 -44.47 1.40
CA VAL A 571 19.51 -44.68 2.73
C VAL A 571 20.55 -44.28 3.76
N VAL A 572 20.16 -43.51 4.76
CA VAL A 572 21.02 -43.09 5.88
C VAL A 572 20.33 -43.46 7.20
N TYR A 573 21.03 -43.32 8.33
CA TYR A 573 20.45 -43.51 9.65
C TYR A 573 20.73 -42.30 10.55
N TYR A 574 19.67 -41.75 11.13
CA TYR A 574 19.72 -40.68 12.14
C TYR A 574 19.47 -41.29 13.52
N ASN A 575 20.27 -40.95 14.53
CA ASN A 575 20.07 -41.45 15.89
C ASN A 575 18.82 -40.83 16.56
N THR A 576 18.55 -41.18 17.82
CA THR A 576 17.39 -40.66 18.58
C THR A 576 17.43 -39.15 18.84
N LYS A 577 18.58 -38.49 18.60
CA LYS A 577 18.74 -37.03 18.63
C LYS A 577 18.65 -36.38 17.24
N GLY A 578 18.34 -37.15 16.20
CA GLY A 578 18.29 -36.70 14.81
C GLY A 578 19.65 -36.55 14.13
N GLU A 579 20.73 -37.07 14.73
CA GLU A 579 22.10 -36.89 14.21
C GLU A 579 22.48 -38.04 13.26
N MET A 580 22.96 -37.73 12.04
CA MET A 580 23.35 -38.75 11.05
C MET A 580 24.53 -39.57 11.55
N GLN A 581 24.44 -40.89 11.40
CA GLN A 581 25.46 -41.84 11.84
C GLN A 581 26.37 -42.28 10.68
N TYR A 582 27.59 -42.67 11.04
CA TYR A 582 28.69 -43.00 10.13
C TYR A 582 29.44 -44.23 10.66
N GLY A 583 30.16 -44.94 9.79
CA GLY A 583 30.93 -46.12 10.18
C GLY A 583 30.06 -47.33 10.49
N GLU A 584 30.60 -48.31 11.24
CA GLU A 584 29.81 -49.46 11.70
C GLU A 584 28.92 -49.06 12.87
N GLN A 585 27.64 -49.43 12.82
CA GLN A 585 26.63 -49.11 13.81
C GLN A 585 25.82 -50.36 14.15
N LYS A 586 25.56 -50.61 15.45
CA LYS A 586 24.62 -51.63 15.90
C LYS A 586 23.25 -51.00 16.09
N ILE A 587 22.26 -51.46 15.34
CA ILE A 587 20.88 -50.94 15.34
C ILE A 587 19.93 -52.13 15.53
N GLY A 588 19.29 -52.19 16.70
CA GLY A 588 18.67 -53.43 17.18
C GLY A 588 19.71 -54.54 17.31
N ASP A 589 19.39 -55.74 16.85
CA ASP A 589 20.32 -56.89 16.86
C ASP A 589 21.32 -56.88 15.69
N ASN A 590 21.06 -56.08 14.65
CA ASN A 590 21.83 -56.07 13.42
C ASN A 590 22.97 -55.04 13.45
N ARG A 591 24.07 -55.35 12.74
CA ARG A 591 25.12 -54.37 12.41
C ARG A 591 24.96 -53.84 10.99
N TYR A 592 25.17 -52.55 10.81
CA TYR A 592 25.11 -51.83 9.54
C TYR A 592 26.42 -51.06 9.35
N TYR A 593 26.78 -50.74 8.11
CA TYR A 593 27.87 -49.80 7.84
C TYR A 593 27.37 -48.62 7.02
N PHE A 594 27.65 -47.41 7.49
CA PHE A 594 27.34 -46.17 6.80
C PHE A 594 28.64 -45.51 6.32
N SER A 595 28.66 -45.08 5.06
CA SER A 595 29.78 -44.36 4.45
C SER A 595 30.18 -43.16 5.30
N THR A 596 31.47 -43.06 5.66
CA THR A 596 32.03 -41.97 6.47
C THR A 596 32.11 -40.63 5.75
N TRP A 597 31.71 -40.57 4.47
CA TRP A 597 31.70 -39.36 3.65
C TRP A 597 30.31 -38.70 3.63
N ASP A 598 29.26 -39.47 3.36
CA ASP A 598 27.90 -38.98 3.06
C ASP A 598 26.78 -39.68 3.85
N GLY A 599 27.13 -40.61 4.75
CA GLY A 599 26.19 -41.38 5.57
C GLY A 599 25.49 -42.51 4.83
N ALA A 600 25.80 -42.78 3.55
CA ALA A 600 25.09 -43.79 2.77
C ALA A 600 25.29 -45.21 3.29
N MET A 601 24.19 -45.94 3.51
CA MET A 601 24.17 -47.33 3.97
C MET A 601 24.78 -48.26 2.92
N TYR A 602 25.85 -48.95 3.32
CA TYR A 602 26.62 -49.83 2.46
C TYR A 602 25.89 -51.16 2.23
N LYS A 603 26.07 -51.73 1.03
CA LYS A 603 25.47 -53.00 0.59
C LYS A 603 26.49 -53.78 -0.23
N GLY A 604 26.47 -55.11 -0.13
CA GLY A 604 27.42 -55.98 -0.80
C GLY A 604 28.71 -56.22 -0.01
N PHE A 605 29.74 -56.68 -0.71
CA PHE A 605 31.04 -57.03 -0.11
C PHE A 605 31.84 -55.79 0.29
N ARG A 606 32.36 -55.76 1.52
CA ARG A 606 33.24 -54.72 2.06
C ARG A 606 34.51 -55.33 2.64
N ASN A 607 35.67 -54.71 2.42
CA ASN A 607 36.89 -55.08 3.14
C ASN A 607 36.96 -54.34 4.48
N GLU A 608 37.16 -55.07 5.56
CA GLU A 608 37.25 -54.57 6.94
C GLU A 608 38.55 -55.06 7.60
N LYS A 609 38.77 -54.70 8.87
CA LYS A 609 40.02 -55.01 9.59
C LYS A 609 40.17 -56.51 9.85
N GLU A 610 39.07 -57.18 10.19
CA GLU A 610 39.01 -58.61 10.48
C GLU A 610 38.95 -59.47 9.20
N GLY A 611 38.62 -58.86 8.05
CA GLY A 611 38.52 -59.55 6.77
C GLY A 611 37.48 -58.94 5.84
N LYS A 612 37.15 -59.65 4.77
CA LYS A 612 36.10 -59.25 3.82
C LYS A 612 34.73 -59.67 4.39
N VAL A 613 33.79 -58.76 4.54
CA VAL A 613 32.43 -59.02 5.04
C VAL A 613 31.40 -58.81 3.94
N TYR A 614 30.13 -59.11 4.20
CA TYR A 614 29.02 -58.80 3.30
C TYR A 614 27.85 -58.15 4.05
N TYR A 615 27.28 -57.09 3.47
CA TYR A 615 26.06 -56.44 3.94
C TYR A 615 24.92 -56.76 2.98
N LYS A 616 23.78 -57.22 3.51
CA LYS A 616 22.58 -57.62 2.74
C LYS A 616 21.93 -56.43 2.02
N THR A 617 20.92 -56.71 1.19
CA THR A 617 20.09 -55.68 0.52
C THR A 617 19.36 -54.76 1.51
N ASP A 618 19.02 -55.28 2.69
CA ASP A 618 18.50 -54.53 3.85
C ASP A 618 19.57 -53.71 4.59
N GLY A 619 20.85 -53.87 4.26
CA GLY A 619 22.00 -53.18 4.85
C GLY A 619 22.65 -53.88 6.05
N SER A 620 22.10 -55.00 6.55
CA SER A 620 22.64 -55.69 7.73
C SER A 620 23.75 -56.70 7.41
N LYS A 621 24.74 -56.79 8.30
CA LYS A 621 25.95 -57.62 8.19
C LYS A 621 25.63 -59.12 8.23
N CYS A 622 26.27 -59.90 7.38
CA CYS A 622 26.13 -61.36 7.32
C CYS A 622 26.99 -62.10 8.35
N TYR A 623 26.44 -63.21 8.85
CA TYR A 623 27.08 -64.17 9.75
C TYR A 623 26.66 -65.60 9.35
N GLY A 624 27.50 -66.61 9.58
CA GLY A 624 27.22 -68.02 9.26
C GLY A 624 27.20 -68.35 7.76
N GLU A 625 26.60 -69.49 7.40
CA GLU A 625 26.35 -69.87 6.00
C GLU A 625 25.32 -68.92 5.37
N GLN A 626 25.65 -68.33 4.21
CA GLN A 626 24.82 -67.37 3.51
C GLN A 626 24.86 -67.64 1.99
N ARG A 627 23.69 -67.59 1.34
CA ARG A 627 23.58 -67.77 -0.12
C ARG A 627 23.42 -66.41 -0.81
N ILE A 628 24.45 -66.01 -1.56
CA ILE A 628 24.58 -64.71 -2.21
C ILE A 628 24.84 -64.93 -3.69
N ASN A 629 24.00 -64.35 -4.57
CA ASN A 629 24.08 -64.53 -6.02
C ASN A 629 24.27 -66.01 -6.41
N GLU A 630 23.33 -66.84 -5.93
CA GLU A 630 23.24 -68.30 -6.07
C GLU A 630 24.34 -69.14 -5.40
N LYS A 631 25.48 -68.54 -5.02
CA LYS A 631 26.63 -69.20 -4.41
C LYS A 631 26.56 -69.14 -2.89
N TRP A 632 27.05 -70.19 -2.24
CA TRP A 632 27.20 -70.22 -0.79
C TRP A 632 28.53 -69.61 -0.35
N TYR A 633 28.49 -68.86 0.74
CA TYR A 633 29.62 -68.25 1.44
C TYR A 633 29.47 -68.56 2.94
N TYR A 634 30.57 -68.58 3.68
CA TYR A 634 30.54 -68.65 5.15
C TYR A 634 31.20 -67.41 5.75
N PHE A 635 30.51 -66.76 6.68
CA PHE A 635 31.01 -65.60 7.41
C PHE A 635 31.18 -65.99 8.88
N ASP A 636 32.33 -65.65 9.46
CA ASP A 636 32.65 -65.97 10.85
C ASP A 636 31.56 -65.46 11.82
N PRO A 637 31.00 -66.30 12.71
CA PRO A 637 29.88 -65.90 13.58
C PRO A 637 30.18 -64.75 14.55
N ALA A 638 31.44 -64.48 14.89
CA ALA A 638 31.80 -63.42 15.83
C ALA A 638 32.09 -62.07 15.13
N THR A 639 32.81 -62.10 14.01
CA THR A 639 33.34 -60.91 13.31
C THR A 639 32.57 -60.56 12.03
N GLY A 640 31.91 -61.54 11.41
CA GLY A 640 31.33 -61.44 10.08
C GLY A 640 32.35 -61.55 8.93
N ALA A 641 33.61 -61.94 9.21
CA ALA A 641 34.65 -62.11 8.21
C ALA A 641 34.43 -63.37 7.36
N MET A 642 34.36 -63.20 6.04
CA MET A 642 34.20 -64.26 5.03
C MET A 642 35.39 -65.23 5.10
N GLN A 643 35.08 -66.49 5.36
CA GLN A 643 36.06 -67.56 5.41
C GLN A 643 36.41 -68.08 4.02
N THR A 644 37.62 -68.59 3.88
CA THR A 644 38.14 -69.26 2.69
C THR A 644 38.96 -70.47 3.12
N GLY A 645 39.10 -71.48 2.26
CA GLY A 645 39.72 -72.75 2.62
C GLY A 645 38.72 -73.74 3.21
N PHE A 646 39.23 -74.74 3.94
CA PHE A 646 38.40 -75.73 4.63
C PHE A 646 37.68 -75.11 5.82
N VAL A 647 36.38 -75.35 5.93
CA VAL A 647 35.54 -74.92 7.06
C VAL A 647 34.78 -76.14 7.57
N ASP A 648 34.85 -76.39 8.86
CA ASP A 648 34.00 -77.34 9.54
C ASP A 648 32.71 -76.65 10.00
N LEU A 649 31.57 -77.19 9.57
CA LEU A 649 30.22 -76.72 9.89
C LEU A 649 29.53 -77.66 10.90
N GLY A 650 30.32 -78.49 11.61
CA GLY A 650 29.89 -79.43 12.64
C GLY A 650 29.23 -80.71 12.11
N THR A 651 28.44 -80.60 11.04
CA THR A 651 27.81 -81.74 10.35
C THR A 651 28.54 -82.15 9.06
N LYS A 652 29.32 -81.24 8.48
CA LYS A 652 30.06 -81.42 7.22
C LYS A 652 31.31 -80.54 7.24
N THR A 653 32.41 -81.04 6.71
CA THR A 653 33.52 -80.18 6.26
C THR A 653 33.26 -79.77 4.82
N VAL A 654 33.41 -78.49 4.51
CA VAL A 654 33.30 -77.95 3.15
C VAL A 654 34.57 -77.17 2.79
N TYR A 655 34.71 -76.77 1.53
CA TYR A 655 35.79 -75.89 1.10
C TYR A 655 35.23 -74.65 0.38
N TYR A 656 35.60 -73.47 0.85
CA TYR A 656 35.34 -72.20 0.21
C TYR A 656 36.56 -71.78 -0.62
N SER A 657 36.33 -71.36 -1.86
CA SER A 657 37.39 -70.89 -2.77
C SER A 657 38.14 -69.68 -2.21
N THR A 658 39.24 -69.28 -2.86
CA THR A 658 39.92 -67.99 -2.61
C THR A 658 39.02 -66.77 -2.85
N THR A 659 37.92 -66.93 -3.58
CA THR A 659 36.87 -65.91 -3.78
C THR A 659 35.71 -66.03 -2.78
N GLY A 660 35.77 -66.98 -1.84
CA GLY A 660 34.79 -67.22 -0.77
C GLY A 660 33.60 -68.10 -1.13
N SER A 661 33.51 -68.62 -2.36
CA SER A 661 32.36 -69.44 -2.80
C SER A 661 32.57 -70.92 -2.50
N MET A 662 31.54 -71.61 -2.00
CA MET A 662 31.60 -73.04 -1.71
C MET A 662 31.90 -73.85 -2.98
N CYS A 663 32.81 -74.81 -2.87
CA CYS A 663 33.20 -75.71 -3.94
C CYS A 663 32.32 -76.98 -3.99
N TYR A 664 32.19 -77.52 -5.20
CA TYR A 664 31.45 -78.74 -5.52
C TYR A 664 32.26 -79.58 -6.52
N GLY A 665 32.04 -80.90 -6.52
CA GLY A 665 32.70 -81.85 -7.41
C GLY A 665 34.17 -82.10 -7.08
N GLU A 666 34.92 -82.68 -8.03
CA GLU A 666 36.36 -82.86 -7.92
C GLU A 666 37.08 -81.49 -7.91
N LYS A 667 37.96 -81.27 -6.94
CA LYS A 667 38.82 -80.07 -6.83
C LYS A 667 40.23 -80.43 -6.43
N GLN A 668 41.21 -79.82 -7.09
CA GLN A 668 42.61 -79.87 -6.67
C GLN A 668 42.92 -78.67 -5.77
N ILE A 669 43.41 -78.93 -4.55
CA ILE A 669 43.75 -77.93 -3.53
C ILE A 669 45.14 -78.29 -3.02
N ASN A 670 46.09 -77.35 -3.11
CA ASN A 670 47.50 -77.55 -2.71
C ASN A 670 48.12 -78.85 -3.29
N GLY A 671 47.86 -79.12 -4.57
CA GLY A 671 48.34 -80.30 -5.30
C GLY A 671 47.55 -81.59 -5.08
N LYS A 672 46.73 -81.68 -4.03
CA LYS A 672 45.93 -82.87 -3.68
C LYS A 672 44.50 -82.76 -4.22
N TRP A 673 43.92 -83.88 -4.64
CA TRP A 673 42.53 -83.93 -5.08
C TRP A 673 41.58 -84.24 -3.94
N TYR A 674 40.44 -83.57 -3.93
CA TYR A 674 39.31 -83.71 -3.00
C TYR A 674 38.02 -83.82 -3.81
N TYR A 675 36.96 -84.37 -3.21
CA TYR A 675 35.62 -84.35 -3.81
C TYR A 675 34.60 -83.80 -2.82
N PHE A 676 33.81 -82.83 -3.27
CA PHE A 676 32.75 -82.18 -2.51
C PHE A 676 31.40 -82.55 -3.13
N GLU A 677 30.47 -83.06 -2.32
CA GLU A 677 29.19 -83.58 -2.80
C GLU A 677 28.37 -82.47 -3.52
N PRO A 678 27.82 -82.71 -4.73
CA PRO A 678 27.27 -81.65 -5.59
C PRO A 678 26.09 -80.84 -5.03
N VAL A 679 25.33 -81.35 -4.07
CA VAL A 679 24.14 -80.67 -3.50
C VAL A 679 24.50 -79.87 -2.25
N THR A 680 25.27 -80.45 -1.33
CA THR A 680 25.53 -79.95 0.02
C THR A 680 26.91 -79.33 0.20
N GLY A 681 27.84 -79.60 -0.72
CA GLY A 681 29.25 -79.23 -0.63
C GLY A 681 30.08 -80.09 0.32
N ALA A 682 29.52 -81.14 0.92
CA ALA A 682 30.20 -81.95 1.94
C ALA A 682 31.40 -82.72 1.35
N MET A 683 32.58 -82.52 1.94
CA MET A 683 33.81 -83.23 1.59
C MET A 683 33.63 -84.73 1.84
N GLN A 684 33.85 -85.54 0.80
CA GLN A 684 33.73 -86.99 0.90
C GLN A 684 35.03 -87.64 1.39
N THR A 685 34.88 -88.74 2.11
CA THR A 685 35.96 -89.64 2.54
C THR A 685 35.55 -91.08 2.25
N GLY A 686 36.51 -92.01 2.21
CA GLY A 686 36.26 -93.39 1.83
C GLY A 686 36.15 -93.60 0.32
N PHE A 687 35.48 -94.66 -0.11
CA PHE A 687 35.25 -94.97 -1.51
C PHE A 687 34.16 -94.08 -2.11
N VAL A 688 34.46 -93.43 -3.24
CA VAL A 688 33.53 -92.56 -3.96
C VAL A 688 33.41 -93.02 -5.41
N ASN A 689 32.18 -93.21 -5.89
CA ASN A 689 31.89 -93.47 -7.29
C ASN A 689 31.61 -92.15 -8.01
N LEU A 690 32.47 -91.78 -8.96
CA LEU A 690 32.40 -90.56 -9.77
C LEU A 690 31.76 -90.82 -11.14
N GLY A 691 31.03 -91.93 -11.28
CA GLY A 691 30.36 -92.37 -12.51
C GLY A 691 31.30 -93.09 -13.46
N SER A 692 32.39 -92.44 -13.88
CA SER A 692 33.40 -93.03 -14.78
C SER A 692 34.48 -93.86 -14.05
N LYS A 693 34.72 -93.57 -12.76
CA LYS A 693 35.73 -94.21 -11.93
C LYS A 693 35.26 -94.32 -10.48
N VAL A 694 35.71 -95.38 -9.79
CA VAL A 694 35.69 -95.44 -8.33
C VAL A 694 37.07 -94.99 -7.83
N VAL A 695 37.10 -94.09 -6.85
CA VAL A 695 38.33 -93.57 -6.22
C VAL A 695 38.23 -93.74 -4.71
N TYR A 696 39.33 -93.51 -3.99
CA TYR A 696 39.33 -93.51 -2.52
C TYR A 696 39.95 -92.22 -1.97
N TYR A 697 39.23 -91.56 -1.07
CA TYR A 697 39.69 -90.39 -0.32
C TYR A 697 40.01 -90.81 1.12
N ASN A 698 41.16 -90.39 1.67
CA ASN A 698 41.53 -90.71 3.05
C ASN A 698 40.66 -89.94 4.07
N THR A 699 40.93 -90.13 5.37
CA THR A 699 40.20 -89.43 6.45
C THR A 699 40.39 -87.91 6.47
N LYS A 700 41.32 -87.36 5.68
CA LYS A 700 41.51 -85.92 5.46
C LYS A 700 40.86 -85.44 4.15
N GLY A 701 40.13 -86.31 3.45
CA GLY A 701 39.50 -86.02 2.15
C GLY A 701 40.46 -86.05 0.95
N GLU A 702 41.69 -86.54 1.10
CA GLU A 702 42.72 -86.51 0.05
C GLU A 702 42.66 -87.78 -0.81
N MET A 703 42.61 -87.64 -2.14
CA MET A 703 42.57 -88.77 -3.08
C MET A 703 43.85 -89.59 -2.98
N GLN A 704 43.72 -90.91 -2.90
CA GLN A 704 44.84 -91.84 -2.77
C GLN A 704 45.24 -92.46 -4.12
N TYR A 705 46.51 -92.81 -4.23
CA TYR A 705 47.15 -93.30 -5.44
C TYR A 705 48.06 -94.50 -5.10
N GLY A 706 48.33 -95.38 -6.07
CA GLY A 706 49.18 -96.56 -5.88
C GLY A 706 48.48 -97.67 -5.10
N GLU A 707 49.27 -98.59 -4.53
CA GLU A 707 48.73 -99.64 -3.66
C GLU A 707 48.45 -99.08 -2.25
N GLN A 708 47.23 -99.29 -1.75
CA GLN A 708 46.73 -98.77 -0.48
C GLN A 708 46.11 -99.91 0.34
N LYS A 709 46.33 -99.90 1.67
CA LYS A 709 45.63 -100.81 2.61
C LYS A 709 44.46 -100.07 3.24
N ILE A 710 43.25 -100.58 3.06
CA ILE A 710 41.99 -99.98 3.52
C ILE A 710 41.18 -101.07 4.24
N GLY A 711 41.02 -100.93 5.56
CA GLY A 711 40.63 -102.06 6.41
C GLY A 711 41.69 -103.17 6.30
N ASP A 712 41.25 -104.42 6.18
CA ASP A 712 42.15 -105.58 5.99
C ASP A 712 42.58 -105.77 4.52
N ASN A 713 41.86 -105.16 3.58
CA ASN A 713 42.04 -105.35 2.15
C ASN A 713 43.10 -104.40 1.56
N ARG A 714 43.74 -104.82 0.46
CA ARG A 714 44.61 -103.98 -0.37
C ARG A 714 43.96 -103.69 -1.72
N TYR A 715 44.08 -102.46 -2.17
CA TYR A 715 43.52 -101.93 -3.42
C TYR A 715 44.61 -101.21 -4.19
N TYR A 716 44.52 -101.14 -5.52
CA TYR A 716 45.42 -100.31 -6.34
C TYR A 716 44.63 -99.21 -7.05
N PHE A 717 45.05 -97.97 -6.84
CA PHE A 717 44.52 -96.79 -7.51
C PHE A 717 45.53 -96.28 -8.54
N SER A 718 45.07 -96.01 -9.75
CA SER A 718 45.86 -95.46 -10.85
C SER A 718 46.60 -94.18 -10.42
N THR A 719 47.92 -94.14 -10.61
CA THR A 719 48.76 -92.98 -10.27
C THR A 719 48.57 -91.77 -11.18
N TRP A 720 47.69 -91.86 -12.18
CA TRP A 720 47.36 -90.77 -13.11
C TRP A 720 46.09 -90.02 -12.69
N ASP A 721 45.01 -90.76 -12.42
CA ASP A 721 43.64 -90.21 -12.25
C ASP A 721 42.92 -90.70 -10.98
N GLY A 722 43.57 -91.54 -10.18
CA GLY A 722 43.03 -92.12 -8.94
C GLY A 722 42.08 -93.30 -9.14
N ALA A 723 41.81 -93.74 -10.37
CA ALA A 723 40.84 -94.79 -10.64
C ALA A 723 41.25 -96.16 -10.04
N MET A 724 40.34 -96.80 -9.33
CA MET A 724 40.53 -98.12 -8.72
C MET A 724 40.63 -99.21 -9.80
N LEU A 725 41.71 -99.98 -9.77
CA LEU A 725 41.90 -101.12 -10.66
C LEU A 725 40.93 -102.25 -10.28
N LYS A 726 40.10 -102.65 -11.26
CA LYS A 726 39.19 -103.79 -11.17
C LYS A 726 39.50 -104.80 -12.26
N ASN A 727 39.36 -106.09 -11.95
CA ASN A 727 39.58 -107.21 -12.89
C ASN A 727 40.92 -107.14 -13.65
N GLY A 728 42.02 -106.81 -12.95
CA GLY A 728 43.29 -106.49 -13.60
C GLY A 728 44.54 -106.80 -12.77
N TRP A 729 45.68 -106.86 -13.45
CA TRP A 729 46.99 -107.13 -12.86
C TRP A 729 47.81 -105.86 -12.65
N LYS A 730 48.47 -105.73 -11.50
CA LYS A 730 49.49 -104.71 -11.25
C LYS A 730 50.56 -105.24 -10.30
N ASN A 731 51.84 -104.96 -10.60
CA ASN A 731 52.98 -105.32 -9.74
C ASN A 731 52.97 -106.81 -9.31
N LYS A 732 52.68 -107.72 -10.27
CA LYS A 732 52.52 -109.18 -10.07
C LYS A 732 51.34 -109.64 -9.20
N HIS A 733 50.45 -108.74 -8.79
CA HIS A 733 49.26 -109.06 -8.01
C HIS A 733 47.98 -108.86 -8.85
N TYR A 734 46.92 -109.63 -8.57
CA TYR A 734 45.62 -109.53 -9.24
C TYR A 734 44.54 -108.92 -8.33
N TYR A 735 43.78 -107.98 -8.91
CA TYR A 735 42.71 -107.24 -8.27
C TYR A 735 41.36 -107.65 -8.87
N ASN A 736 40.43 -108.09 -8.01
CA ASN A 736 39.14 -108.65 -8.42
C ASN A 736 38.14 -107.56 -8.90
N ASN A 737 36.87 -107.94 -9.11
CA ASN A 737 35.81 -107.02 -9.55
C ASN A 737 35.48 -105.91 -8.54
N ASP A 738 35.76 -106.14 -7.25
CA ASP A 738 35.58 -105.19 -6.16
C ASP A 738 36.84 -104.32 -5.94
N GLY A 739 37.92 -104.61 -6.68
CA GLY A 739 39.22 -103.95 -6.57
C GLY A 739 40.12 -104.50 -5.46
N ILE A 740 39.76 -105.62 -4.84
CA ILE A 740 40.51 -106.26 -3.75
C ILE A 740 41.64 -107.12 -4.33
N ARG A 741 42.85 -106.98 -3.78
CA ARG A 741 44.02 -107.82 -4.10
C ARG A 741 43.85 -109.22 -3.52
N ILE A 742 43.79 -110.25 -4.38
CA ILE A 742 43.50 -111.65 -3.97
C ILE A 742 44.65 -112.63 -4.21
N LYS A 743 45.63 -112.27 -5.04
CA LYS A 743 46.90 -112.99 -5.28
C LYS A 743 48.00 -111.98 -5.54
#